data_AF-A0A8R7QYC3-F1
#
_entry.id   AF-A0A8R7QYC3-F1
#
_cell.length_a   1.000
_cell.length_b   1.000
_cell.length_c   1.000
_cell.angle_alpha   90.00
_cell.angle_beta   90.00
_cell.angle_gamma   90.00
#
_symmetry.space_group_name_H-M   'P 1'
#
loop_
_entity.id
_entity.type
_entity.pdbx_description
1 polymer ?
#
loop_
_entity_poly.entity_id
_entity_poly.type
_entity_poly.pdbx_seq_one_letter_code
_entity_poly.pdbx_strand_id
1 'polypeptide(L)'
;MGRQIDLSGAEIRADPGDGSPPIFLPRQPAASPLLALDIGGTLIKLVYTASCGGEEELRFAKFERRRLDDCFDFVRAQGLLGCNGTTTGSSKENMTLKATGGGSYKFGDDFRQKLGVSLDKLDEMDSVVSGANFLLQNVPGAAFTHMSGKRNSIDISPDNLFPYLLVNIGSGVSILKVTGNRKFERVTGTHIGGGTMFGLAKLLTGCKSYDEFLQLSQKGDNFVLDLVVKDICGELACQKQGLSTSTLASSFGKVITSMKKLADYKPEDLASALLSAFTYNIAQISFLVASLLGLRRVFFGGSYIRGHKSTMDNISYALDFWSESQMQASFLQHEGYLGALGALMSYGDPRDENLNLEESQEENSHEAAGPTDVTSADEHNDSNIFPYLLVNIGSGVSMIEVIGKGKFERIIGSHLGGGTILGLARLLTGCSSYEEFLDLSRRGDNLAVDLTVGDIYGERGYPKIGLPASTTAASFGKVNSGKLSEYKAEDLAAALLNSFTYNIGQIAYFVANLSGLKRIFFRGAYVCGHEKTMDKISRSLKYWSKGEVQTTFLCHEGFLGTLGAFWSYENMGIDGLASHEVIREVLLGAPYTGQFPSSPLTPEQENGGSTTAEAEVERLRRDNAVLKSELERLQRENAELKAKLVKSDEAATL
;
A
#
# COMPACT_ATOMS: atom_id res chain seq x y z
N MET A 1 4.14 40.35 -25.39
CA MET A 1 4.15 39.06 -26.13
C MET A 1 4.57 37.99 -25.14
N GLY A 2 3.69 37.03 -24.85
CA GLY A 2 3.97 35.98 -23.86
C GLY A 2 5.17 35.13 -24.28
N ARG A 3 5.93 34.63 -23.29
CA ARG A 3 7.04 33.69 -23.52
C ARG A 3 6.48 32.30 -23.86
N GLN A 4 6.00 32.11 -25.09
CA GLN A 4 5.43 30.84 -25.53
C GLN A 4 6.54 29.82 -25.83
N ILE A 5 6.31 28.55 -25.45
CA ILE A 5 7.19 27.43 -25.76
C ILE A 5 6.63 26.68 -26.98
N ASP A 6 7.41 26.55 -28.05
CA ASP A 6 7.12 25.69 -29.20
C ASP A 6 7.67 24.28 -28.95
N LEU A 7 6.74 23.33 -28.83
CA LEU A 7 7.00 21.94 -28.50
C LEU A 7 7.02 21.05 -29.76
N SER A 8 6.83 21.64 -30.93
CA SER A 8 6.65 20.90 -32.18
C SER A 8 7.95 20.22 -32.60
N GLY A 9 7.92 18.89 -32.63
CA GLY A 9 9.10 18.07 -32.93
C GLY A 9 10.03 17.86 -31.73
N ALA A 10 9.52 18.04 -30.50
CA ALA A 10 10.30 17.75 -29.31
C ALA A 10 10.74 16.27 -29.27
N GLU A 11 12.00 16.02 -28.93
CA GLU A 11 12.57 14.67 -28.95
C GLU A 11 13.66 14.46 -27.91
N ILE A 12 13.84 13.19 -27.51
CA ILE A 12 14.94 12.75 -26.64
C ILE A 12 16.00 12.11 -27.54
N ARG A 13 17.19 12.71 -27.65
CA ARG A 13 18.29 12.22 -28.50
C ARG A 13 19.35 11.38 -27.77
N ALA A 14 19.20 11.18 -26.46
CA ALA A 14 20.15 10.45 -25.64
C ALA A 14 19.75 8.99 -25.45
N ASP A 15 20.71 8.15 -25.08
CA ASP A 15 20.45 6.75 -24.79
C ASP A 15 19.45 6.60 -23.62
N PRO A 16 18.55 5.60 -23.67
CA PRO A 16 17.50 5.43 -22.65
C PRO A 16 18.01 5.16 -21.22
N GLY A 17 19.31 4.86 -21.07
CA GLY A 17 19.99 4.61 -19.80
C GLY A 17 20.61 5.85 -19.15
N ASP A 18 20.63 7.00 -19.83
CA ASP A 18 21.12 8.25 -19.27
C ASP A 18 20.03 8.88 -18.39
N GLY A 19 20.40 9.39 -17.22
CA GLY A 19 19.47 9.60 -16.10
C GLY A 19 18.20 10.40 -16.45
N SER A 20 18.34 11.71 -16.71
CA SER A 20 17.24 12.58 -17.13
C SER A 20 17.69 13.36 -18.34
N PRO A 21 17.66 12.73 -19.54
CA PRO A 21 18.29 13.28 -20.71
C PRO A 21 17.59 14.57 -21.15
N PRO A 22 18.29 15.50 -21.82
CA PRO A 22 17.66 16.70 -22.34
C PRO A 22 16.54 16.37 -23.34
N ILE A 23 15.51 17.22 -23.37
CA ILE A 23 14.47 17.19 -24.42
C ILE A 23 14.78 18.35 -25.38
N PHE A 24 15.12 18.02 -26.61
CA PHE A 24 15.43 19.01 -27.65
C PHE A 24 14.14 19.66 -28.14
N LEU A 25 14.18 20.98 -28.35
CA LEU A 25 13.07 21.78 -28.86
C LEU A 25 13.49 22.47 -30.17
N PRO A 26 13.46 21.76 -31.31
CA PRO A 26 14.12 22.21 -32.55
C PRO A 26 13.48 23.46 -33.17
N ARG A 27 12.24 23.80 -32.80
CA ARG A 27 11.52 24.98 -33.31
C ARG A 27 11.41 26.11 -32.31
N GLN A 28 11.93 25.92 -31.10
CA GLN A 28 11.90 26.95 -30.08
C GLN A 28 12.87 28.09 -30.47
N PRO A 29 12.41 29.34 -30.59
CA PRO A 29 13.29 30.46 -30.83
C PRO A 29 14.19 30.71 -29.62
N ALA A 30 15.44 31.11 -29.88
CA ALA A 30 16.37 31.54 -28.85
C ALA A 30 15.74 32.69 -28.04
N ALA A 31 15.52 32.44 -26.74
CA ALA A 31 14.82 33.35 -25.85
C ALA A 31 15.53 33.42 -24.49
N SER A 32 15.10 34.33 -23.62
CA SER A 32 15.55 34.34 -22.22
C SER A 32 15.27 32.98 -21.56
N PRO A 33 16.17 32.47 -20.71
CA PRO A 33 16.00 31.17 -20.09
C PRO A 33 14.68 31.12 -19.31
N LEU A 34 13.90 30.07 -19.56
CA LEU A 34 12.73 29.73 -18.78
C LEU A 34 13.13 28.78 -17.67
N LEU A 35 12.52 28.96 -16.50
CA LEU A 35 12.72 28.12 -15.34
C LEU A 35 11.37 27.87 -14.67
N ALA A 36 11.11 26.60 -14.34
CA ALA A 36 9.99 26.19 -13.53
C ALA A 36 10.42 25.22 -12.42
N LEU A 37 9.67 25.24 -11.32
CA LEU A 37 9.99 24.53 -10.08
C LEU A 37 8.83 23.61 -9.67
N ASP A 38 9.14 22.41 -9.19
CA ASP A 38 8.24 21.57 -8.38
C ASP A 38 8.88 21.35 -7.02
N ILE A 39 8.31 21.95 -5.98
CA ILE A 39 8.80 21.90 -4.61
C ILE A 39 7.91 20.95 -3.81
N GLY A 40 8.25 19.66 -3.85
CA GLY A 40 7.52 18.62 -3.12
C GLY A 40 7.94 18.48 -1.65
N GLY A 41 7.35 17.52 -0.95
CA GLY A 41 7.64 17.26 0.47
C GLY A 41 9.09 16.83 0.76
N THR A 42 9.74 16.15 -0.20
CA THR A 42 11.11 15.62 -0.04
C THR A 42 12.12 16.20 -1.04
N LEU A 43 11.68 16.57 -2.24
CA LEU A 43 12.56 16.95 -3.35
C LEU A 43 12.09 18.25 -4.01
N ILE A 44 13.06 19.03 -4.47
CA ILE A 44 12.89 20.18 -5.36
C ILE A 44 13.32 19.73 -6.75
N LYS A 45 12.49 19.94 -7.77
CA LYS A 45 12.82 19.62 -9.16
C LYS A 45 12.72 20.88 -10.01
N LEU A 46 13.68 21.05 -10.90
CA LEU A 46 13.80 22.18 -11.80
C LEU A 46 13.75 21.65 -13.23
N VAL A 47 13.00 22.36 -14.06
CA VAL A 47 13.10 22.25 -15.52
C VAL A 47 13.42 23.64 -16.05
N TYR A 48 14.44 23.72 -16.90
CA TYR A 48 14.89 24.99 -17.45
C TYR A 48 15.34 24.85 -18.90
N THR A 49 15.20 25.92 -19.68
CA THR A 49 15.71 25.96 -21.05
C THR A 49 17.19 26.33 -21.07
N ALA A 50 17.92 25.74 -22.00
CA ALA A 50 19.30 26.08 -22.30
C ALA A 50 19.56 26.01 -23.81
N SER A 51 20.39 26.91 -24.33
CA SER A 51 20.84 26.87 -25.73
C SER A 51 22.04 25.94 -25.87
N CYS A 52 21.94 24.94 -26.74
CA CYS A 52 23.03 24.02 -27.09
C CYS A 52 23.15 23.91 -28.62
N GLY A 53 24.28 24.33 -29.19
CA GLY A 53 24.54 24.20 -30.63
C GLY A 53 23.62 25.03 -31.55
N GLY A 54 22.92 26.04 -31.01
CA GLY A 54 21.96 26.87 -31.76
C GLY A 54 20.50 26.38 -31.66
N GLU A 55 20.26 25.26 -30.99
CA GLU A 55 18.92 24.76 -30.64
C GLU A 55 18.66 24.92 -29.14
N GLU A 56 17.41 25.09 -28.74
CA GLU A 56 17.01 25.10 -27.33
C GLU A 56 16.69 23.68 -26.84
N GLU A 57 17.05 23.37 -25.60
CA GLU A 57 16.74 22.11 -24.95
C GLU A 57 16.22 22.33 -23.53
N LEU A 58 15.36 21.42 -23.06
CA LEU A 58 14.95 21.33 -21.67
C LEU A 58 15.97 20.50 -20.89
N ARG A 59 16.49 21.09 -19.81
CA ARG A 59 17.37 20.44 -18.85
C ARG A 59 16.68 20.26 -17.51
N PHE A 60 17.16 19.27 -16.77
CA PHE A 60 16.52 18.78 -15.55
C PHE A 60 17.52 18.79 -14.39
N ALA A 61 17.12 19.33 -13.25
CA ALA A 61 17.91 19.28 -12.03
C ALA A 61 17.03 18.95 -10.82
N LYS A 62 17.61 18.28 -9.81
CA LYS A 62 16.89 17.94 -8.58
C LYS A 62 17.75 18.12 -7.35
N PHE A 63 17.13 18.54 -6.25
CA PHE A 63 17.76 18.74 -4.96
C PHE A 63 16.90 18.12 -3.86
N GLU A 64 17.53 17.64 -2.80
CA GLU A 64 16.79 17.32 -1.58
C GLU A 64 16.25 18.61 -0.97
N ARG A 65 15.00 18.62 -0.48
CA ARG A 65 14.38 19.82 0.10
C ARG A 65 15.19 20.41 1.26
N ARG A 66 15.90 19.58 2.03
CA ARG A 66 16.79 20.03 3.12
C ARG A 66 18.04 20.78 2.62
N ARG A 67 18.37 20.66 1.33
CA ARG A 67 19.49 21.32 0.65
C ARG A 67 18.98 22.45 -0.26
N LEU A 68 18.02 23.22 0.23
CA LEU A 68 17.41 24.32 -0.51
C LEU A 68 18.44 25.39 -0.91
N ASP A 69 19.47 25.61 -0.09
CA ASP A 69 20.54 26.57 -0.41
C ASP A 69 21.36 26.16 -1.65
N ASP A 70 21.67 24.87 -1.79
CA ASP A 70 22.37 24.36 -2.98
C ASP A 70 21.56 24.57 -4.26
N CYS A 71 20.22 24.53 -4.16
CA CYS A 71 19.34 24.87 -5.27
C CYS A 71 19.48 26.35 -5.66
N PHE A 72 19.57 27.26 -4.69
CA PHE A 72 19.77 28.68 -4.97
C PHE A 72 21.13 28.95 -5.61
N ASP A 73 22.18 28.30 -5.12
CA ASP A 73 23.52 28.42 -5.68
C ASP A 73 23.58 27.88 -7.11
N PHE A 74 22.91 26.76 -7.38
CA PHE A 74 22.77 26.22 -8.73
C PHE A 74 22.06 27.21 -9.68
N VAL A 75 20.93 27.78 -9.26
CA VAL A 75 20.17 28.76 -10.07
C VAL A 75 21.03 29.98 -10.42
N ARG A 76 21.84 30.46 -9.48
CA ARG A 76 22.79 31.57 -9.71
C ARG A 76 23.92 31.16 -10.65
N ALA A 77 24.56 30.01 -10.40
CA ALA A 77 25.69 29.52 -11.17
C ALA A 77 25.32 29.24 -12.64
N GLN A 78 24.10 28.77 -12.89
CA GLN A 78 23.57 28.54 -14.24
C GLN A 78 23.05 29.82 -14.92
N GLY A 79 23.07 30.98 -14.25
CA GLY A 79 22.63 32.24 -14.83
C GLY A 79 21.13 32.29 -15.17
N LEU A 80 20.30 31.46 -14.53
CA LEU A 80 18.89 31.25 -14.92
C LEU A 80 17.98 32.45 -14.61
N LEU A 81 18.51 33.47 -13.92
CA LEU A 81 17.80 34.70 -13.56
C LEU A 81 18.34 35.94 -14.30
N GLY A 82 19.27 35.77 -15.25
CA GLY A 82 19.94 36.87 -15.94
C GLY A 82 19.16 37.42 -17.14
N CYS A 83 18.91 38.74 -17.14
CA CYS A 83 18.69 39.50 -18.36
C CYS A 83 20.04 39.86 -19.00
N ASN A 84 20.11 39.85 -20.33
CA ASN A 84 21.22 40.37 -21.11
C ASN A 84 21.62 41.78 -20.65
N GLY A 85 22.92 42.07 -20.72
CA GLY A 85 23.58 43.20 -20.07
C GLY A 85 23.02 44.60 -20.37
N THR A 86 23.48 45.53 -19.53
CA THR A 86 23.38 46.99 -19.62
C THR A 86 21.96 47.58 -19.61
N THR A 87 21.54 48.13 -18.48
CA THR A 87 21.25 49.57 -18.36
C THR A 87 21.00 49.93 -16.89
N THR A 88 21.77 50.90 -16.43
CA THR A 88 21.49 51.72 -15.27
C THR A 88 20.06 52.27 -15.32
N GLY A 89 19.25 52.00 -14.31
CA GLY A 89 18.11 52.88 -13.97
C GLY A 89 16.69 52.41 -14.29
N SER A 90 16.43 51.18 -14.72
CA SER A 90 15.07 50.62 -14.72
C SER A 90 14.91 49.66 -13.53
N SER A 91 13.81 49.79 -12.80
CA SER A 91 13.46 49.01 -11.61
C SER A 91 13.77 47.52 -11.79
N LYS A 92 14.32 46.88 -10.76
CA LYS A 92 14.21 45.43 -10.56
C LYS A 92 12.72 45.08 -10.47
N GLU A 93 12.00 45.11 -11.58
CA GLU A 93 10.62 44.68 -11.64
C GLU A 93 10.58 43.19 -11.31
N ASN A 94 9.66 42.84 -10.42
CA ASN A 94 9.56 41.57 -9.72
C ASN A 94 9.58 40.38 -10.70
N MET A 95 10.75 39.78 -10.92
CA MET A 95 10.86 38.55 -11.70
C MET A 95 10.06 37.46 -11.00
N THR A 96 9.19 36.80 -11.76
CA THR A 96 8.28 35.79 -11.26
C THR A 96 8.58 34.44 -11.90
N LEU A 97 8.74 33.40 -11.08
CA LEU A 97 8.99 32.03 -11.53
C LEU A 97 7.74 31.18 -11.35
N LYS A 98 7.38 30.40 -12.37
CA LYS A 98 6.33 29.38 -12.26
C LYS A 98 6.81 28.27 -11.30
N ALA A 99 6.03 28.03 -10.24
CA ALA A 99 6.34 27.02 -9.24
C ALA A 99 5.09 26.24 -8.85
N THR A 100 5.25 24.95 -8.63
CA THR A 100 4.19 24.05 -8.17
C THR A 100 4.66 23.23 -6.96
N GLY A 101 3.77 22.36 -6.46
CA GLY A 101 4.00 21.54 -5.27
C GLY A 101 3.80 22.35 -3.98
N GLY A 102 3.44 21.67 -2.89
CA GLY A 102 3.11 22.35 -1.63
C GLY A 102 4.23 23.23 -1.05
N GLY A 103 5.50 22.90 -1.33
CA GLY A 103 6.64 23.72 -0.92
C GLY A 103 6.70 25.10 -1.59
N SER A 104 6.04 25.32 -2.74
CA SER A 104 5.94 26.65 -3.36
C SER A 104 5.21 27.66 -2.47
N TYR A 105 4.30 27.19 -1.61
CA TYR A 105 3.65 28.01 -0.60
C TYR A 105 4.56 28.27 0.58
N LYS A 106 5.24 27.22 1.07
CA LYS A 106 6.07 27.24 2.28
C LYS A 106 7.36 28.06 2.13
N PHE A 107 8.03 27.96 0.99
CA PHE A 107 9.36 28.56 0.77
C PHE A 107 9.31 29.82 -0.11
N GLY A 108 8.12 30.37 -0.39
CA GLY A 108 7.97 31.55 -1.24
C GLY A 108 8.79 32.76 -0.77
N ASP A 109 8.86 32.97 0.56
CA ASP A 109 9.64 34.07 1.13
C ASP A 109 11.15 33.83 1.04
N ASP A 110 11.62 32.57 1.15
CA ASP A 110 13.03 32.22 0.93
C ASP A 110 13.49 32.58 -0.50
N PHE A 111 12.67 32.26 -1.51
CA PHE A 111 12.95 32.63 -2.91
C PHE A 111 12.98 34.16 -3.09
N ARG A 112 12.06 34.89 -2.45
CA ARG A 112 12.04 36.35 -2.49
C ARG A 112 13.29 36.94 -1.84
N GLN A 113 13.70 36.45 -0.67
CA GLN A 113 14.84 36.98 0.08
C GLN A 113 16.19 36.62 -0.56
N LYS A 114 16.36 35.36 -0.99
CA LYS A 114 17.67 34.84 -1.44
C LYS A 114 17.90 35.00 -2.93
N LEU A 115 16.85 34.97 -3.75
CA LEU A 115 16.95 35.12 -5.21
C LEU A 115 16.33 36.42 -5.73
N GLY A 116 15.56 37.16 -4.92
CA GLY A 116 14.89 38.37 -5.38
C GLY A 116 13.71 38.10 -6.33
N VAL A 117 13.16 36.88 -6.33
CA VAL A 117 12.09 36.45 -7.24
C VAL A 117 10.82 36.11 -6.48
N SER A 118 9.67 36.38 -7.06
CA SER A 118 8.38 35.89 -6.57
C SER A 118 8.03 34.56 -7.23
N LEU A 119 7.26 33.72 -6.53
CA LEU A 119 6.75 32.47 -7.09
C LEU A 119 5.31 32.67 -7.54
N ASP A 120 5.05 32.41 -8.82
CA ASP A 120 3.70 32.21 -9.34
C ASP A 120 3.32 30.75 -9.08
N LYS A 121 2.37 30.56 -8.16
CA LYS A 121 2.06 29.26 -7.56
C LYS A 121 0.96 28.58 -8.34
N LEU A 122 1.31 27.45 -8.95
CA LEU A 122 0.40 26.61 -9.71
C LEU A 122 -0.05 25.42 -8.86
N ASP A 123 -1.20 24.87 -9.22
CA ASP A 123 -1.72 23.65 -8.60
C ASP A 123 -0.84 22.43 -8.94
N GLU A 124 -0.59 21.59 -7.93
CA GLU A 124 0.30 20.42 -8.06
C GLU A 124 -0.24 19.37 -9.01
N MET A 125 -1.53 19.05 -8.95
CA MET A 125 -2.11 17.98 -9.75
C MET A 125 -2.34 18.45 -11.18
N ASP A 126 -2.79 19.70 -11.36
CA ASP A 126 -2.89 20.32 -12.69
C ASP A 126 -1.53 20.33 -13.39
N SER A 127 -0.47 20.69 -12.66
CA SER A 127 0.90 20.69 -13.20
C SER A 127 1.38 19.28 -13.53
N VAL A 128 1.18 18.30 -12.64
CA VAL A 128 1.55 16.90 -12.89
C VAL A 128 0.83 16.33 -14.11
N VAL A 129 -0.48 16.53 -14.25
CA VAL A 129 -1.26 16.04 -15.39
C VAL A 129 -0.86 16.76 -16.68
N SER A 130 -0.60 18.07 -16.62
CA SER A 130 -0.14 18.84 -17.78
C SER A 130 1.23 18.37 -18.26
N GLY A 131 2.17 18.10 -17.33
CA GLY A 131 3.48 17.54 -17.67
C GLY A 131 3.40 16.11 -18.23
N ALA A 132 2.52 15.27 -17.68
CA ALA A 132 2.29 13.92 -18.21
C ALA A 132 1.73 13.96 -19.64
N ASN A 133 0.71 14.77 -19.89
CA ASN A 133 0.14 14.93 -21.23
C ASN A 133 1.16 15.51 -22.22
N PHE A 134 2.00 16.45 -21.78
CA PHE A 134 3.09 16.97 -22.62
C PHE A 134 3.99 15.83 -23.12
N LEU A 135 4.51 15.01 -22.20
CA LEU A 135 5.38 13.88 -22.56
C LEU A 135 4.66 12.89 -23.47
N LEU A 136 3.42 12.52 -23.13
CA LEU A 136 2.65 11.50 -23.85
C LEU A 136 2.20 11.94 -25.26
N GLN A 137 1.98 13.24 -25.47
CA GLN A 137 1.46 13.76 -26.74
C GLN A 137 2.55 14.34 -27.66
N ASN A 138 3.64 14.88 -27.09
CA ASN A 138 4.59 15.70 -27.86
C ASN A 138 6.01 15.15 -27.89
N VAL A 139 6.33 14.15 -27.06
CA VAL A 139 7.69 13.62 -26.96
C VAL A 139 7.67 12.11 -27.31
N PRO A 140 7.96 11.75 -28.57
CA PRO A 140 8.04 10.35 -28.99
C PRO A 140 8.98 9.53 -28.09
N GLY A 141 8.62 8.29 -27.78
CA GLY A 141 9.41 7.42 -26.90
C GLY A 141 9.47 7.83 -25.41
N ALA A 142 8.73 8.86 -24.98
CA ALA A 142 8.71 9.27 -23.57
C ALA A 142 8.02 8.24 -22.66
N ALA A 143 7.17 7.38 -23.21
CA ALA A 143 6.50 6.29 -22.49
C ALA A 143 7.05 4.92 -22.90
N PHE A 144 7.13 4.00 -21.94
CA PHE A 144 7.61 2.64 -22.18
C PHE A 144 7.04 1.63 -21.18
N THR A 145 7.05 0.35 -21.56
CA THR A 145 6.82 -0.79 -20.67
C THR A 145 8.15 -1.35 -20.18
N HIS A 146 8.17 -1.96 -19.00
CA HIS A 146 9.34 -2.68 -18.49
C HIS A 146 8.90 -3.94 -17.75
N MET A 147 9.27 -5.12 -18.25
CA MET A 147 8.94 -6.40 -17.61
C MET A 147 10.04 -7.42 -17.87
N SER A 148 10.44 -8.16 -16.83
CA SER A 148 11.49 -9.17 -16.90
C SER A 148 12.79 -8.62 -17.49
N GLY A 149 13.16 -7.39 -17.10
CA GLY A 149 14.34 -6.69 -17.60
C GLY A 149 14.27 -6.19 -19.04
N LYS A 150 13.14 -6.39 -19.74
CA LYS A 150 12.93 -5.92 -21.12
C LYS A 150 12.15 -4.61 -21.12
N ARG A 151 12.69 -3.60 -21.81
CA ARG A 151 12.06 -2.30 -22.03
C ARG A 151 11.51 -2.22 -23.46
N ASN A 152 10.24 -1.83 -23.63
CA ASN A 152 9.65 -1.57 -24.95
C ASN A 152 8.99 -0.20 -24.96
N SER A 153 9.38 0.66 -25.91
CA SER A 153 8.76 1.98 -26.10
C SER A 153 7.27 1.84 -26.45
N ILE A 154 6.47 2.79 -25.99
CA ILE A 154 5.05 2.90 -26.33
C ILE A 154 4.87 4.22 -27.06
N ASP A 155 4.48 4.15 -28.34
CA ASP A 155 3.99 5.31 -29.06
C ASP A 155 2.46 5.29 -29.05
N ILE A 156 1.88 6.33 -28.47
CA ILE A 156 0.43 6.48 -28.32
C ILE A 156 0.00 7.62 -29.22
N SER A 157 -0.94 7.34 -30.14
CA SER A 157 -1.56 8.40 -30.91
C SER A 157 -2.24 9.40 -29.95
N PRO A 158 -1.99 10.72 -30.08
CA PRO A 158 -2.66 11.73 -29.28
C PRO A 158 -4.20 11.61 -29.29
N ASP A 159 -4.78 11.17 -30.41
CA ASP A 159 -6.22 10.97 -30.58
C ASP A 159 -6.80 9.81 -29.76
N ASN A 160 -5.94 8.90 -29.28
CA ASN A 160 -6.32 7.71 -28.51
C ASN A 160 -5.64 7.67 -27.13
N LEU A 161 -5.26 8.83 -26.57
CA LEU A 161 -4.56 8.90 -25.28
C LEU A 161 -5.49 8.69 -24.08
N PHE A 162 -6.70 9.22 -24.12
CA PHE A 162 -7.62 9.27 -22.98
C PHE A 162 -8.71 8.17 -23.06
N PRO A 163 -9.26 7.71 -21.92
CA PRO A 163 -8.83 7.99 -20.55
C PRO A 163 -7.64 7.12 -20.11
N TYR A 164 -6.90 7.58 -19.10
CA TYR A 164 -5.85 6.78 -18.45
C TYR A 164 -5.80 7.04 -16.93
N LEU A 165 -5.21 6.10 -16.20
CA LEU A 165 -4.91 6.26 -14.78
C LEU A 165 -3.46 6.74 -14.62
N LEU A 166 -3.25 7.85 -13.91
CA LEU A 166 -1.94 8.34 -13.52
C LEU A 166 -1.70 8.06 -12.04
N VAL A 167 -0.74 7.20 -11.74
CA VAL A 167 -0.29 6.87 -10.39
C VAL A 167 0.98 7.65 -10.11
N ASN A 168 0.85 8.81 -9.47
CA ASN A 168 1.98 9.68 -9.15
C ASN A 168 2.55 9.33 -7.77
N ILE A 169 3.72 8.69 -7.74
CA ILE A 169 4.37 8.17 -6.54
C ILE A 169 5.45 9.16 -6.05
N GLY A 170 5.11 9.94 -5.03
CA GLY A 170 6.00 10.87 -4.33
C GLY A 170 6.28 10.42 -2.89
N SER A 171 6.19 11.36 -1.94
CA SER A 171 6.24 11.02 -0.50
C SER A 171 5.07 10.09 -0.13
N GLY A 172 3.85 10.45 -0.54
CA GLY A 172 2.69 9.55 -0.63
C GLY A 172 2.41 9.18 -2.09
N VAL A 173 1.18 8.75 -2.37
CA VAL A 173 0.73 8.41 -3.74
C VAL A 173 -0.59 9.11 -4.03
N SER A 174 -0.67 9.78 -5.18
CA SER A 174 -1.93 10.29 -5.72
C SER A 174 -2.31 9.53 -6.98
N ILE A 175 -3.57 9.09 -7.05
CA ILE A 175 -4.10 8.32 -8.17
C ILE A 175 -5.16 9.16 -8.87
N LEU A 176 -4.87 9.54 -10.11
CA LEU A 176 -5.66 10.48 -10.90
C LEU A 176 -6.25 9.76 -12.11
N LYS A 177 -7.54 9.94 -12.36
CA LYS A 177 -8.16 9.54 -13.63
C LYS A 177 -8.14 10.74 -14.56
N VAL A 178 -7.44 10.61 -15.67
CA VAL A 178 -7.26 11.67 -16.67
C VAL A 178 -8.14 11.36 -17.87
N THR A 179 -9.03 12.28 -18.21
CA THR A 179 -10.01 12.14 -19.31
C THR A 179 -9.79 13.14 -20.43
N GLY A 180 -8.85 14.06 -20.28
CA GLY A 180 -8.46 15.00 -21.32
C GLY A 180 -7.36 15.95 -20.87
N ASN A 181 -7.03 16.91 -21.73
CA ASN A 181 -6.10 17.99 -21.40
C ASN A 181 -6.69 18.85 -20.26
N ARG A 182 -5.98 18.90 -19.12
CA ARG A 182 -6.42 19.58 -17.89
C ARG A 182 -7.79 19.11 -17.37
N LYS A 183 -8.26 17.92 -17.79
CA LYS A 183 -9.50 17.28 -17.31
C LYS A 183 -9.15 16.01 -16.59
N PHE A 184 -9.22 16.04 -15.27
CA PHE A 184 -8.92 14.90 -14.41
C PHE A 184 -9.65 15.01 -13.08
N GLU A 185 -9.74 13.88 -12.39
CA GLU A 185 -10.21 13.79 -11.02
C GLU A 185 -9.19 13.03 -10.17
N ARG A 186 -8.97 13.46 -8.93
CA ARG A 186 -8.23 12.66 -7.95
C ARG A 186 -9.16 11.61 -7.37
N VAL A 187 -9.04 10.39 -7.88
CA VAL A 187 -9.87 9.26 -7.47
C VAL A 187 -9.58 8.90 -6.02
N THR A 188 -8.30 8.77 -5.68
CA THR A 188 -7.85 8.40 -4.33
C THR A 188 -6.35 8.64 -4.16
N GLY A 189 -5.80 8.20 -3.03
CA GLY A 189 -4.37 8.05 -2.82
C GLY A 189 -4.06 7.17 -1.62
N THR A 190 -2.78 6.84 -1.43
CA THR A 190 -2.29 6.13 -0.24
C THR A 190 -1.12 6.91 0.36
N HIS A 191 -1.05 6.93 1.69
CA HIS A 191 0.10 7.51 2.39
C HIS A 191 1.32 6.56 2.38
N ILE A 192 1.14 5.29 1.96
CA ILE A 192 2.23 4.34 1.75
C ILE A 192 2.87 4.62 0.39
N GLY A 193 3.78 5.59 0.37
CA GLY A 193 4.55 5.98 -0.81
C GLY A 193 6.06 5.88 -0.58
N GLY A 194 6.82 6.63 -1.38
CA GLY A 194 8.28 6.68 -1.26
C GLY A 194 8.76 7.26 0.06
N GLY A 195 7.97 8.12 0.69
CA GLY A 195 8.28 8.70 2.01
C GLY A 195 8.24 7.65 3.11
N THR A 196 7.28 6.72 3.06
CA THR A 196 7.14 5.62 4.01
C THR A 196 8.21 4.58 3.83
N MET A 197 8.40 4.15 2.58
CA MET A 197 9.43 3.16 2.27
C MET A 197 10.81 3.69 2.67
N PHE A 198 11.18 4.93 2.30
CA PHE A 198 12.48 5.48 2.65
C PHE A 198 12.62 5.75 4.16
N GLY A 199 11.57 6.19 4.83
CA GLY A 199 11.58 6.40 6.28
C GLY A 199 11.88 5.10 7.03
N LEU A 200 11.20 4.01 6.66
CA LEU A 200 11.48 2.67 7.19
C LEU A 200 12.88 2.18 6.81
N ALA A 201 13.32 2.41 5.58
CA ALA A 201 14.66 2.04 5.14
C ALA A 201 15.74 2.71 5.99
N LYS A 202 15.63 4.02 6.26
CA LYS A 202 16.60 4.72 7.12
C LYS A 202 16.65 4.12 8.52
N LEU A 203 15.50 3.78 9.11
CA LEU A 203 15.42 3.19 10.45
C LEU A 203 16.04 1.78 10.49
N LEU A 204 15.80 0.97 9.46
CA LEU A 204 16.19 -0.44 9.45
C LEU A 204 17.60 -0.68 8.91
N THR A 205 18.08 0.12 7.97
CA THR A 205 19.37 -0.09 7.29
C THR A 205 20.43 0.97 7.62
N GLY A 206 20.01 2.12 8.15
CA GLY A 206 20.90 3.26 8.37
C GLY A 206 21.33 4.00 7.10
N CYS A 207 20.75 3.68 5.93
CA CYS A 207 21.03 4.38 4.68
C CYS A 207 20.77 5.90 4.80
N LYS A 208 21.57 6.70 4.09
CA LYS A 208 21.57 8.17 4.18
C LYS A 208 20.83 8.83 3.03
N SER A 209 20.70 8.12 1.91
CA SER A 209 20.05 8.61 0.70
C SER A 209 19.17 7.55 0.07
N TYR A 210 18.19 7.99 -0.71
CA TYR A 210 17.31 7.09 -1.45
C TYR A 210 18.06 6.25 -2.49
N ASP A 211 19.09 6.83 -3.13
CA ASP A 211 19.87 6.13 -4.15
C ASP A 211 20.76 5.04 -3.52
N GLU A 212 21.30 5.28 -2.31
CA GLU A 212 21.97 4.25 -1.51
C GLU A 212 21.02 3.11 -1.12
N PHE A 213 19.78 3.44 -0.70
CA PHE A 213 18.75 2.44 -0.44
C PHE A 213 18.47 1.57 -1.68
N LEU A 214 18.30 2.18 -2.86
CA LEU A 214 18.08 1.42 -4.10
C LEU A 214 19.26 0.50 -4.41
N GLN A 215 20.51 0.97 -4.24
CA GLN A 215 21.70 0.15 -4.43
C GLN A 215 21.77 -1.04 -3.46
N LEU A 216 21.36 -0.85 -2.19
CA LEU A 216 21.25 -1.95 -1.22
C LEU A 216 20.20 -2.98 -1.66
N SER A 217 19.03 -2.50 -2.10
CA SER A 217 17.92 -3.39 -2.49
C SER A 217 18.26 -4.31 -3.66
N GLN A 218 19.12 -3.88 -4.59
CA GLN A 218 19.57 -4.69 -5.73
C GLN A 218 20.45 -5.88 -5.34
N LYS A 219 21.05 -5.84 -4.15
CA LYS A 219 22.00 -6.84 -3.67
C LYS A 219 21.38 -7.79 -2.63
N GLY A 220 20.15 -7.53 -2.23
CA GLY A 220 19.48 -8.24 -1.15
C GLY A 220 18.52 -9.32 -1.63
N ASP A 221 18.28 -10.29 -0.76
CA ASP A 221 17.29 -11.34 -0.95
C ASP A 221 16.10 -11.13 0.00
N ASN A 222 14.94 -10.76 -0.56
CA ASN A 222 13.74 -10.54 0.24
C ASN A 222 13.18 -11.85 0.83
N PHE A 223 13.46 -13.03 0.26
CA PHE A 223 13.00 -14.31 0.79
C PHE A 223 13.58 -14.66 2.16
N VAL A 224 14.63 -13.95 2.60
CA VAL A 224 15.19 -14.06 3.96
C VAL A 224 14.19 -13.59 5.03
N LEU A 225 13.40 -12.55 4.72
CA LEU A 225 12.43 -11.95 5.64
C LEU A 225 10.98 -12.30 5.28
N ASP A 226 10.70 -12.50 4.00
CA ASP A 226 9.36 -12.74 3.49
C ASP A 226 8.92 -14.19 3.68
N LEU A 227 7.71 -14.35 4.19
CA LEU A 227 7.01 -15.64 4.31
C LEU A 227 6.27 -15.93 3.00
N VAL A 228 6.56 -17.07 2.37
CA VAL A 228 5.91 -17.50 1.13
C VAL A 228 4.97 -18.67 1.37
N VAL A 229 4.07 -18.95 0.41
CA VAL A 229 3.03 -19.98 0.58
C VAL A 229 3.59 -21.37 0.88
N LYS A 230 4.75 -21.75 0.31
CA LYS A 230 5.39 -23.04 0.63
C LYS A 230 5.84 -23.15 2.09
N ASP A 231 6.16 -22.03 2.74
CA ASP A 231 6.55 -22.00 4.15
C ASP A 231 5.36 -22.30 5.08
N ILE A 232 4.13 -22.15 4.58
CA ILE A 232 2.88 -22.39 5.32
C ILE A 232 2.32 -23.79 5.01
N CYS A 233 2.13 -24.08 3.72
CA CYS A 233 1.40 -25.29 3.29
C CYS A 233 2.32 -26.47 2.97
N GLY A 234 3.63 -26.23 2.83
CA GLY A 234 4.56 -27.20 2.24
C GLY A 234 4.42 -27.29 0.71
N GLU A 235 5.50 -27.71 0.04
CA GLU A 235 5.57 -27.72 -1.44
C GLU A 235 4.54 -28.64 -2.09
N LEU A 236 4.30 -29.81 -1.49
CA LEU A 236 3.39 -30.83 -2.03
C LEU A 236 1.92 -30.37 -2.07
N ALA A 237 1.49 -29.60 -1.07
CA ALA A 237 0.14 -29.05 -1.00
C ALA A 237 -0.04 -27.93 -2.02
N CYS A 238 0.99 -27.11 -2.24
CA CYS A 238 0.97 -26.04 -3.23
C CYS A 238 0.77 -26.60 -4.64
N GLN A 239 1.52 -27.65 -5.02
CA GLN A 239 1.38 -28.30 -6.33
C GLN A 239 -0.01 -28.89 -6.55
N LYS A 240 -0.60 -29.53 -5.53
CA LYS A 240 -1.96 -30.10 -5.61
C LYS A 240 -3.05 -29.03 -5.74
N GLN A 241 -2.82 -27.82 -5.23
CA GLN A 241 -3.77 -26.71 -5.26
C GLN A 241 -3.48 -25.69 -6.38
N GLY A 242 -2.48 -25.94 -7.24
CA GLY A 242 -2.08 -25.00 -8.30
C GLY A 242 -1.48 -23.69 -7.78
N LEU A 243 -1.05 -23.63 -6.51
CA LEU A 243 -0.45 -22.45 -5.91
C LEU A 243 1.04 -22.40 -6.23
N SER A 244 1.54 -21.25 -6.68
CA SER A 244 2.99 -21.07 -6.84
C SER A 244 3.68 -21.10 -5.48
N THR A 245 4.72 -21.93 -5.36
CA THR A 245 5.48 -22.12 -4.12
C THR A 245 6.24 -20.87 -3.69
N SER A 246 6.53 -19.95 -4.61
CA SER A 246 7.19 -18.67 -4.35
C SER A 246 6.21 -17.51 -4.10
N THR A 247 4.90 -17.75 -4.14
CA THR A 247 3.89 -16.71 -3.90
C THR A 247 4.10 -16.11 -2.52
N LEU A 248 4.21 -14.78 -2.47
CA LEU A 248 4.37 -14.03 -1.23
C LEU A 248 3.09 -14.13 -0.39
N ALA A 249 3.21 -14.65 0.84
CA ALA A 249 2.10 -14.77 1.77
C ALA A 249 2.09 -13.62 2.80
N SER A 250 3.27 -13.25 3.33
CA SER A 250 3.41 -12.16 4.29
C SER A 250 4.80 -11.54 4.20
N SER A 251 4.89 -10.25 3.88
CA SER A 251 6.18 -9.57 3.90
C SER A 251 6.70 -9.45 5.33
N PHE A 252 7.99 -9.61 5.56
CA PHE A 252 8.59 -9.66 6.90
C PHE A 252 8.04 -10.76 7.83
N GLY A 253 7.22 -11.70 7.33
CA GLY A 253 6.56 -12.72 8.15
C GLY A 253 7.53 -13.69 8.83
N LYS A 254 8.71 -13.95 8.25
CA LYS A 254 9.75 -14.81 8.86
C LYS A 254 10.45 -14.18 10.04
N VAL A 255 10.38 -12.85 10.18
CA VAL A 255 10.98 -12.15 11.33
C VAL A 255 10.37 -12.66 12.64
N ILE A 256 9.06 -12.95 12.63
CA ILE A 256 8.31 -13.40 13.82
C ILE A 256 8.83 -14.76 14.31
N THR A 257 9.11 -15.69 13.38
CA THR A 257 9.52 -17.06 13.74
C THR A 257 11.03 -17.20 13.94
N SER A 258 11.84 -16.36 13.30
CA SER A 258 13.30 -16.48 13.33
C SER A 258 13.96 -16.04 14.65
N MET A 259 13.24 -15.29 15.50
CA MET A 259 13.73 -14.67 16.74
C MET A 259 14.97 -13.77 16.60
N LYS A 260 15.43 -13.51 15.38
CA LYS A 260 16.56 -12.62 15.06
C LYS A 260 16.26 -11.17 15.45
N LYS A 261 17.31 -10.44 15.82
CA LYS A 261 17.28 -8.99 16.03
C LYS A 261 17.65 -8.27 14.74
N LEU A 262 17.41 -6.96 14.69
CA LEU A 262 17.75 -6.13 13.52
C LEU A 262 19.22 -6.28 13.10
N ALA A 263 20.14 -6.34 14.06
CA ALA A 263 21.59 -6.48 13.80
C ALA A 263 21.99 -7.82 13.16
N ASP A 264 21.12 -8.83 13.19
CA ASP A 264 21.38 -10.15 12.59
C ASP A 264 21.03 -10.20 11.09
N TYR A 265 20.37 -9.16 10.57
CA TYR A 265 19.98 -9.05 9.17
C TYR A 265 20.94 -8.16 8.38
N LYS A 266 21.18 -8.53 7.13
CA LYS A 266 21.92 -7.68 6.20
C LYS A 266 21.07 -6.47 5.81
N PRO A 267 21.65 -5.25 5.76
CA PRO A 267 20.98 -4.07 5.24
C PRO A 267 20.39 -4.27 3.83
N GLU A 268 21.05 -5.07 2.99
CA GLU A 268 20.62 -5.40 1.64
C GLU A 268 19.31 -6.19 1.64
N ASP A 269 19.20 -7.25 2.44
CA ASP A 269 18.00 -8.09 2.54
C ASP A 269 16.81 -7.29 3.06
N LEU A 270 17.04 -6.45 4.08
CA LEU A 270 16.06 -5.50 4.60
C LEU A 270 15.59 -4.53 3.51
N ALA A 271 16.52 -3.95 2.75
CA ALA A 271 16.20 -3.01 1.68
C ALA A 271 15.39 -3.68 0.55
N SER A 272 15.76 -4.90 0.17
CA SER A 272 15.05 -5.70 -0.85
C SER A 272 13.63 -6.05 -0.41
N ALA A 273 13.44 -6.49 0.84
CA ALA A 273 12.13 -6.78 1.41
C ALA A 273 11.24 -5.53 1.51
N LEU A 274 11.78 -4.38 1.93
CA LEU A 274 11.05 -3.10 1.96
C LEU A 274 10.63 -2.68 0.55
N LEU A 275 11.56 -2.70 -0.41
CA LEU A 275 11.25 -2.29 -1.79
C LEU A 275 10.15 -3.17 -2.37
N SER A 276 10.26 -4.49 -2.22
CA SER A 276 9.27 -5.46 -2.67
C SER A 276 7.91 -5.21 -2.03
N ALA A 277 7.85 -5.22 -0.69
CA ALA A 277 6.61 -5.11 0.08
C ALA A 277 5.78 -3.88 -0.31
N PHE A 278 6.40 -2.70 -0.33
CA PHE A 278 5.69 -1.45 -0.56
C PHE A 278 5.42 -1.18 -2.05
N THR A 279 6.27 -1.65 -2.95
CA THR A 279 6.00 -1.57 -4.39
C THR A 279 4.80 -2.44 -4.77
N TYR A 280 4.71 -3.68 -4.25
CA TYR A 280 3.53 -4.53 -4.46
C TYR A 280 2.26 -3.91 -3.90
N ASN A 281 2.32 -3.22 -2.76
CA ASN A 281 1.14 -2.53 -2.22
C ASN A 281 0.65 -1.39 -3.12
N ILE A 282 1.57 -0.54 -3.62
CA ILE A 282 1.23 0.53 -4.55
C ILE A 282 0.62 -0.04 -5.83
N ALA A 283 1.22 -1.11 -6.37
CA ALA A 283 0.70 -1.81 -7.53
C ALA A 283 -0.70 -2.40 -7.28
N GLN A 284 -0.95 -2.97 -6.10
CA GLN A 284 -2.24 -3.54 -5.72
C GLN A 284 -3.35 -2.49 -5.71
N ILE A 285 -3.11 -1.37 -5.06
CA ILE A 285 -4.06 -0.26 -5.00
C ILE A 285 -4.30 0.29 -6.42
N SER A 286 -3.24 0.42 -7.21
CA SER A 286 -3.33 0.89 -8.60
C SER A 286 -4.19 -0.03 -9.46
N PHE A 287 -3.99 -1.36 -9.34
CA PHE A 287 -4.81 -2.37 -10.00
C PHE A 287 -6.28 -2.27 -9.58
N LEU A 288 -6.57 -2.24 -8.28
CA LEU A 288 -7.96 -2.17 -7.78
C LEU A 288 -8.67 -0.92 -8.26
N VAL A 289 -8.00 0.24 -8.22
CA VAL A 289 -8.57 1.50 -8.70
C VAL A 289 -8.77 1.49 -10.21
N ALA A 290 -7.81 0.97 -10.99
CA ALA A 290 -7.94 0.82 -12.43
C ALA A 290 -9.14 -0.08 -12.78
N SER A 291 -9.31 -1.20 -12.07
CA SER A 291 -10.41 -2.16 -12.26
C SER A 291 -11.77 -1.53 -11.95
N LEU A 292 -11.89 -0.80 -10.83
CA LEU A 292 -13.11 -0.06 -10.46
C LEU A 292 -13.54 0.96 -11.52
N LEU A 293 -12.58 1.56 -12.22
CA LEU A 293 -12.82 2.57 -13.25
C LEU A 293 -12.91 2.00 -14.66
N GLY A 294 -12.72 0.68 -14.84
CA GLY A 294 -12.66 0.03 -16.15
C GLY A 294 -11.49 0.49 -17.03
N LEU A 295 -10.39 0.95 -16.43
CA LEU A 295 -9.22 1.47 -17.14
C LEU A 295 -8.15 0.39 -17.30
N ARG A 296 -7.64 0.21 -18.52
CA ARG A 296 -6.50 -0.71 -18.81
C ARG A 296 -5.15 -0.02 -18.87
N ARG A 297 -5.14 1.29 -19.13
CA ARG A 297 -3.92 2.09 -19.30
C ARG A 297 -3.55 2.77 -17.99
N VAL A 298 -2.46 2.31 -17.39
CA VAL A 298 -1.95 2.81 -16.12
C VAL A 298 -0.53 3.34 -16.30
N PHE A 299 -0.37 4.65 -16.16
CA PHE A 299 0.93 5.30 -16.15
C PHE A 299 1.41 5.53 -14.72
N PHE A 300 2.67 5.20 -14.47
CA PHE A 300 3.33 5.49 -13.21
C PHE A 300 4.26 6.69 -13.39
N GLY A 301 4.10 7.66 -12.50
CA GLY A 301 4.89 8.88 -12.44
C GLY A 301 5.47 9.10 -11.04
N GLY A 302 6.20 10.20 -10.89
CA GLY A 302 6.79 10.61 -9.61
C GLY A 302 8.25 10.19 -9.46
N SER A 303 8.82 10.46 -8.29
CA SER A 303 10.27 10.31 -8.04
C SER A 303 10.64 9.03 -7.29
N TYR A 304 9.70 8.08 -7.17
CA TYR A 304 9.91 6.79 -6.50
C TYR A 304 10.66 5.78 -7.37
N ILE A 305 10.30 5.68 -8.66
CA ILE A 305 10.77 4.64 -9.57
C ILE A 305 12.21 4.91 -10.00
N ARG A 306 12.53 6.14 -10.44
CA ARG A 306 13.86 6.63 -10.86
C ARG A 306 14.58 5.71 -11.87
N GLY A 307 13.83 5.08 -12.78
CA GLY A 307 14.38 4.11 -13.72
C GLY A 307 14.92 2.81 -13.08
N HIS A 308 14.61 2.55 -11.81
CA HIS A 308 15.06 1.36 -11.10
C HIS A 308 14.32 0.12 -11.60
N LYS A 309 15.05 -0.78 -12.26
CA LYS A 309 14.50 -1.96 -12.95
C LYS A 309 13.67 -2.85 -12.03
N SER A 310 14.15 -3.17 -10.83
CA SER A 310 13.41 -4.01 -9.88
C SER A 310 12.08 -3.39 -9.45
N THR A 311 12.02 -2.06 -9.34
CA THR A 311 10.78 -1.36 -8.98
C THR A 311 9.77 -1.48 -10.12
N MET A 312 10.21 -1.22 -11.36
CA MET A 312 9.36 -1.35 -12.54
C MET A 312 8.91 -2.80 -12.76
N ASP A 313 9.81 -3.77 -12.60
CA ASP A 313 9.49 -5.20 -12.73
C ASP A 313 8.44 -5.64 -11.70
N ASN A 314 8.58 -5.21 -10.43
CA ASN A 314 7.58 -5.51 -9.39
C ASN A 314 6.21 -4.93 -9.72
N ILE A 315 6.14 -3.67 -10.18
CA ILE A 315 4.87 -3.04 -10.58
C ILE A 315 4.25 -3.78 -11.77
N SER A 316 5.03 -4.03 -12.82
CA SER A 316 4.56 -4.69 -14.04
C SER A 316 4.09 -6.11 -13.77
N TYR A 317 4.89 -6.89 -13.04
CA TYR A 317 4.52 -8.27 -12.66
C TYR A 317 3.21 -8.29 -11.84
N ALA A 318 3.07 -7.39 -10.87
CA ALA A 318 1.90 -7.32 -10.01
C ALA A 318 0.62 -6.96 -10.80
N LEU A 319 0.69 -5.94 -11.66
CA LEU A 319 -0.44 -5.55 -12.50
C LEU A 319 -0.82 -6.65 -13.50
N ASP A 320 0.16 -7.24 -14.18
CA ASP A 320 -0.07 -8.35 -15.12
C ASP A 320 -0.70 -9.56 -14.42
N PHE A 321 -0.17 -9.95 -13.26
CA PHE A 321 -0.66 -11.07 -12.47
C PHE A 321 -2.10 -10.87 -11.99
N TRP A 322 -2.41 -9.75 -11.33
CA TRP A 322 -3.77 -9.53 -10.80
C TRP A 322 -4.81 -9.23 -11.87
N SER A 323 -4.39 -8.68 -13.01
CA SER A 323 -5.29 -8.40 -14.12
C SER A 323 -5.46 -9.54 -15.10
N GLU A 324 -4.80 -10.69 -14.89
CA GLU A 324 -4.76 -11.79 -15.86
C GLU A 324 -4.34 -11.31 -17.26
N SER A 325 -3.27 -10.53 -17.29
CA SER A 325 -2.70 -9.87 -18.48
C SER A 325 -3.63 -8.89 -19.21
N GLN A 326 -4.69 -8.39 -18.56
CA GLN A 326 -5.58 -7.36 -19.12
C GLN A 326 -5.10 -5.92 -18.91
N MET A 327 -4.16 -5.70 -17.99
CA MET A 327 -3.57 -4.39 -17.69
C MET A 327 -2.06 -4.41 -17.86
N GLN A 328 -1.52 -3.30 -18.35
CA GLN A 328 -0.09 -3.13 -18.55
C GLN A 328 0.40 -1.87 -17.84
N ALA A 329 1.43 -2.02 -17.03
CA ALA A 329 2.13 -0.90 -16.42
C ALA A 329 2.97 -0.15 -17.47
N SER A 330 2.77 1.17 -17.52
CA SER A 330 3.53 2.07 -18.39
C SER A 330 4.30 3.09 -17.54
N PHE A 331 5.53 3.39 -17.92
CA PHE A 331 6.44 4.30 -17.22
C PHE A 331 6.82 5.47 -18.12
N LEU A 332 7.28 6.58 -17.52
CA LEU A 332 7.66 7.80 -18.22
C LEU A 332 9.15 8.10 -17.99
N GLN A 333 9.92 8.41 -19.04
CA GLN A 333 11.36 8.70 -18.91
C GLN A 333 11.65 9.86 -17.94
N HIS A 334 10.78 10.88 -17.92
CA HIS A 334 10.88 12.06 -17.05
C HIS A 334 9.83 12.06 -15.93
N GLU A 335 9.42 10.87 -15.47
CA GLU A 335 8.42 10.65 -14.41
C GLU A 335 8.60 11.54 -13.16
N GLY A 336 9.85 11.85 -12.77
CA GLY A 336 10.14 12.64 -11.59
C GLY A 336 9.89 14.14 -11.75
N TYR A 337 9.68 14.61 -12.97
CA TYR A 337 9.65 16.04 -13.33
C TYR A 337 8.30 16.51 -13.86
N LEU A 338 7.24 15.67 -13.81
CA LEU A 338 5.92 16.01 -14.36
C LEU A 338 5.38 17.34 -13.84
N GLY A 339 5.49 17.60 -12.53
CA GLY A 339 5.05 18.87 -11.94
C GLY A 339 5.81 20.07 -12.49
N ALA A 340 7.14 20.00 -12.53
CA ALA A 340 7.97 21.10 -13.03
C ALA A 340 7.80 21.31 -14.55
N LEU A 341 7.61 20.22 -15.32
CA LEU A 341 7.27 20.28 -16.74
C LEU A 341 5.94 21.00 -16.95
N GLY A 342 4.87 20.59 -16.26
CA GLY A 342 3.58 21.26 -16.37
C GLY A 342 3.62 22.72 -15.94
N ALA A 343 4.39 23.04 -14.89
CA ALA A 343 4.62 24.41 -14.48
C ALA A 343 5.32 25.23 -15.58
N LEU A 344 6.31 24.66 -16.26
CA LEU A 344 6.97 25.29 -17.40
C LEU A 344 6.00 25.52 -18.57
N MET A 345 5.11 24.56 -18.86
CA MET A 345 4.14 24.69 -19.95
C MET A 345 3.13 25.83 -19.73
N SER A 346 2.93 26.28 -18.50
CA SER A 346 2.04 27.41 -18.19
C SER A 346 2.54 28.78 -18.69
N TYR A 347 3.83 28.92 -19.09
CA TYR A 347 4.33 30.17 -19.68
C TYR A 347 3.66 30.51 -21.02
N GLY A 348 3.08 29.52 -21.71
CA GLY A 348 2.46 29.67 -23.04
C GLY A 348 0.93 29.68 -23.08
N ASP A 349 0.21 29.59 -21.95
CA ASP A 349 -1.26 29.60 -21.92
C ASP A 349 -1.78 31.04 -21.67
N PRO A 350 -2.35 31.74 -22.67
CA PRO A 350 -2.84 33.12 -22.51
C PRO A 350 -4.08 33.24 -21.60
N ARG A 351 -4.54 32.15 -20.97
CA ARG A 351 -5.69 32.16 -20.04
C ARG A 351 -5.32 32.38 -18.57
N ASP A 352 -4.03 32.44 -18.23
CA ASP A 352 -3.59 32.72 -16.85
C ASP A 352 -3.54 34.22 -16.50
N GLU A 353 -3.79 35.14 -17.46
CA GLU A 353 -3.87 36.58 -17.15
C GLU A 353 -5.21 37.03 -16.52
N ASN A 354 -6.20 36.16 -16.37
CA ASN A 354 -7.49 36.50 -15.73
C ASN A 354 -8.04 35.36 -14.85
N LEU A 355 -7.37 35.06 -13.75
CA LEU A 355 -8.01 34.42 -12.58
C LEU A 355 -7.99 35.40 -11.41
N ASN A 356 -8.69 36.53 -11.58
CA ASN A 356 -9.26 37.21 -10.43
C ASN A 356 -10.35 36.31 -9.85
N LEU A 357 -10.33 36.20 -8.54
CA LEU A 357 -11.29 35.48 -7.70
C LEU A 357 -12.73 35.84 -8.08
N GLU A 358 -13.39 34.98 -8.86
CA GLU A 358 -14.84 34.91 -8.87
C GLU A 358 -15.24 33.60 -8.19
N GLU A 359 -15.72 33.74 -6.96
CA GLU A 359 -16.49 32.71 -6.28
C GLU A 359 -17.74 32.42 -7.12
N SER A 360 -17.72 31.32 -7.87
CA SER A 360 -18.95 30.73 -8.39
C SER A 360 -19.68 30.03 -7.23
N GLN A 361 -20.51 30.80 -6.51
CA GLN A 361 -21.60 30.23 -5.74
C GLN A 361 -22.61 29.65 -6.72
N GLU A 362 -22.53 28.34 -6.96
CA GLU A 362 -23.67 27.59 -7.50
C GLU A 362 -24.52 27.13 -6.31
N GLU A 363 -25.60 27.88 -6.07
CA GLU A 363 -26.73 27.46 -5.26
C GLU A 363 -27.38 26.24 -5.91
N ASN A 364 -27.18 25.05 -5.33
CA ASN A 364 -28.06 23.92 -5.58
C ASN A 364 -29.23 23.97 -4.60
N SER A 365 -30.33 24.61 -5.04
CA SER A 365 -31.65 24.45 -4.43
C SER A 365 -32.29 23.16 -4.95
N HIS A 366 -32.28 22.09 -4.16
CA HIS A 366 -33.26 21.01 -4.32
C HIS A 366 -33.77 20.50 -2.97
N GLU A 367 -35.07 20.77 -2.82
CA GLU A 367 -36.06 20.49 -1.79
C GLU A 367 -35.78 19.37 -0.79
N ALA A 368 -35.89 19.75 0.49
CA ALA A 368 -36.10 18.86 1.62
C ALA A 368 -37.53 18.27 1.59
N ALA A 369 -37.64 16.96 1.57
CA ALA A 369 -38.86 16.26 1.97
C ALA A 369 -38.82 15.99 3.48
N GLY A 370 -39.90 16.37 4.18
CA GLY A 370 -40.02 16.36 5.64
C GLY A 370 -40.10 14.97 6.29
N PRO A 371 -40.15 14.92 7.64
CA PRO A 371 -40.10 13.68 8.39
C PRO A 371 -41.47 12.99 8.39
N THR A 372 -41.51 11.74 7.96
CA THR A 372 -42.63 10.83 8.26
C THR A 372 -42.22 9.93 9.41
N ASP A 373 -42.91 10.15 10.53
CA ASP A 373 -42.97 9.29 11.71
C ASP A 373 -43.92 8.10 11.45
N VAL A 374 -43.86 7.09 12.34
CA VAL A 374 -44.73 5.89 12.44
C VAL A 374 -44.33 4.75 11.48
N THR A 375 -43.98 3.52 11.87
CA THR A 375 -44.34 2.71 13.05
C THR A 375 -43.31 1.60 13.29
N SER A 376 -43.10 1.28 14.57
CA SER A 376 -42.57 0.00 15.04
C SER A 376 -43.51 -1.15 14.69
N ALA A 377 -43.05 -2.07 13.85
CA ALA A 377 -43.30 -3.51 13.90
C ALA A 377 -42.55 -4.12 12.72
N ASP A 378 -41.44 -4.80 12.99
CA ASP A 378 -41.20 -6.06 12.31
C ASP A 378 -40.37 -6.95 13.23
N GLU A 379 -40.95 -8.12 13.42
CA GLU A 379 -40.53 -9.20 14.29
C GLU A 379 -39.19 -9.79 13.82
N HIS A 380 -38.54 -10.53 14.72
CA HIS A 380 -37.39 -11.37 14.41
C HIS A 380 -37.65 -12.21 13.16
N ASN A 381 -37.08 -11.79 12.03
CA ASN A 381 -36.87 -12.63 10.88
C ASN A 381 -35.35 -12.82 10.79
N ASP A 382 -34.87 -14.06 10.89
CA ASP A 382 -33.46 -14.45 10.73
C ASP A 382 -32.97 -13.95 9.34
N SER A 383 -32.51 -12.70 9.31
CA SER A 383 -32.32 -11.94 8.08
C SER A 383 -31.08 -12.41 7.34
N ASN A 384 -31.22 -12.72 6.06
CA ASN A 384 -30.15 -13.24 5.20
C ASN A 384 -28.88 -12.35 5.26
N ILE A 385 -27.83 -12.84 5.93
CA ILE A 385 -26.54 -12.14 6.08
C ILE A 385 -25.74 -12.04 4.77
N PHE A 386 -26.13 -12.76 3.72
CA PHE A 386 -25.43 -12.82 2.43
C PHE A 386 -26.00 -11.81 1.41
N PRO A 387 -25.17 -11.28 0.48
CA PRO A 387 -23.72 -11.49 0.38
C PRO A 387 -22.93 -10.55 1.30
N TYR A 388 -21.69 -10.92 1.60
CA TYR A 388 -20.73 -10.10 2.34
C TYR A 388 -19.27 -10.40 1.97
N LEU A 389 -18.38 -9.44 2.24
CA LEU A 389 -16.93 -9.62 2.13
C LEU A 389 -16.38 -10.10 3.47
N LEU A 390 -15.75 -11.27 3.52
CA LEU A 390 -14.96 -11.72 4.66
C LEU A 390 -13.50 -11.29 4.48
N VAL A 391 -13.02 -10.42 5.36
CA VAL A 391 -11.62 -9.98 5.42
C VAL A 391 -10.93 -10.72 6.56
N ASN A 392 -10.15 -11.73 6.19
CA ASN A 392 -9.38 -12.55 7.12
C ASN A 392 -7.95 -12.02 7.27
N ILE A 393 -7.65 -11.46 8.44
CA ILE A 393 -6.36 -10.83 8.76
C ILE A 393 -5.54 -11.78 9.64
N GLY A 394 -4.65 -12.54 9.00
CA GLY A 394 -3.62 -13.35 9.65
C GLY A 394 -2.23 -12.75 9.44
N SER A 395 -1.24 -13.60 9.14
CA SER A 395 0.10 -13.13 8.74
C SER A 395 0.03 -12.25 7.48
N GLY A 396 -0.75 -12.68 6.49
CA GLY A 396 -1.26 -11.86 5.39
C GLY A 396 -2.76 -11.57 5.57
N VAL A 397 -3.39 -11.03 4.54
CA VAL A 397 -4.82 -10.73 4.47
C VAL A 397 -5.44 -11.49 3.32
N SER A 398 -6.57 -12.16 3.54
CA SER A 398 -7.37 -12.80 2.49
C SER A 398 -8.76 -12.19 2.45
N MET A 399 -9.24 -11.85 1.26
CA MET A 399 -10.54 -11.23 1.04
C MET A 399 -11.41 -12.18 0.22
N ILE A 400 -12.50 -12.63 0.83
CA ILE A 400 -13.35 -13.71 0.32
C ILE A 400 -14.77 -13.16 0.21
N GLU A 401 -15.34 -13.20 -0.98
CA GLU A 401 -16.75 -12.95 -1.17
C GLU A 401 -17.55 -14.17 -0.73
N VAL A 402 -18.52 -13.98 0.16
CA VAL A 402 -19.42 -15.02 0.62
C VAL A 402 -20.82 -14.73 0.09
N ILE A 403 -21.23 -15.51 -0.90
CA ILE A 403 -22.47 -15.33 -1.67
C ILE A 403 -23.63 -16.03 -0.97
N GLY A 404 -23.35 -17.11 -0.25
CA GLY A 404 -24.35 -17.92 0.45
C GLY A 404 -23.72 -19.04 1.27
N LYS A 405 -24.56 -19.83 1.93
CA LYS A 405 -24.11 -21.03 2.66
C LYS A 405 -23.30 -21.95 1.73
N GLY A 406 -22.04 -22.21 2.08
CA GLY A 406 -21.12 -23.04 1.29
C GLY A 406 -20.71 -22.46 -0.07
N LYS A 407 -21.12 -21.24 -0.41
CA LYS A 407 -20.83 -20.58 -1.70
C LYS A 407 -20.00 -19.33 -1.46
N PHE A 408 -18.71 -19.41 -1.79
CA PHE A 408 -17.76 -18.34 -1.59
C PHE A 408 -16.65 -18.39 -2.64
N GLU A 409 -16.01 -17.24 -2.86
CA GLU A 409 -14.89 -17.08 -3.80
C GLU A 409 -13.82 -16.19 -3.18
N ARG A 410 -12.55 -16.57 -3.32
CA ARG A 410 -11.44 -15.71 -2.90
C ARG A 410 -11.15 -14.70 -4.00
N ILE A 411 -11.53 -13.45 -3.76
CA ILE A 411 -11.34 -12.35 -4.72
C ILE A 411 -9.87 -11.96 -4.84
N ILE A 412 -9.22 -11.68 -3.70
CA ILE A 412 -7.82 -11.26 -3.66
C ILE A 412 -7.25 -11.44 -2.24
N GLY A 413 -5.96 -11.15 -2.04
CA GLY A 413 -5.36 -10.99 -0.72
C GLY A 413 -4.27 -9.92 -0.71
N SER A 414 -3.83 -9.51 0.47
CA SER A 414 -2.69 -8.60 0.65
C SER A 414 -1.64 -9.25 1.53
N HIS A 415 -0.38 -9.16 1.14
CA HIS A 415 0.78 -9.63 1.91
C HIS A 415 1.08 -8.76 3.12
N LEU A 416 0.55 -7.53 3.18
CA LEU A 416 0.71 -6.61 4.31
C LEU A 416 -0.35 -6.86 5.39
N GLY A 417 -0.22 -7.99 6.08
CA GLY A 417 -1.08 -8.39 7.20
C GLY A 417 -0.43 -8.19 8.58
N GLY A 418 -0.98 -8.86 9.59
CA GLY A 418 -0.46 -8.82 10.96
C GLY A 418 0.97 -9.34 11.08
N GLY A 419 1.38 -10.25 10.19
CA GLY A 419 2.72 -10.78 10.12
C GLY A 419 3.77 -9.71 9.78
N THR A 420 3.44 -8.87 8.80
CA THR A 420 4.28 -7.73 8.42
C THR A 420 4.38 -6.71 9.52
N ILE A 421 3.25 -6.40 10.17
CA ILE A 421 3.19 -5.36 11.20
C ILE A 421 4.02 -5.77 12.40
N LEU A 422 3.84 -6.99 12.91
CA LEU A 422 4.62 -7.50 14.03
C LEU A 422 6.09 -7.69 13.67
N GLY A 423 6.38 -8.15 12.44
CA GLY A 423 7.76 -8.26 11.94
C GLY A 423 8.48 -6.91 11.94
N LEU A 424 7.87 -5.87 11.36
CA LEU A 424 8.43 -4.51 11.38
C LEU A 424 8.48 -3.93 12.79
N ALA A 425 7.44 -4.12 13.61
CA ALA A 425 7.40 -3.62 14.98
C ALA A 425 8.53 -4.20 15.82
N ARG A 426 8.78 -5.51 15.71
CA ARG A 426 9.90 -6.18 16.39
C ARG A 426 11.24 -5.60 15.98
N LEU A 427 11.45 -5.35 14.69
CA LEU A 427 12.71 -4.76 14.20
C LEU A 427 12.90 -3.31 14.64
N LEU A 428 11.82 -2.52 14.70
CA LEU A 428 11.89 -1.09 15.03
C LEU A 428 11.91 -0.81 16.53
N THR A 429 11.24 -1.63 17.34
CA THR A 429 10.97 -1.34 18.76
C THR A 429 11.54 -2.38 19.71
N GLY A 430 11.87 -3.58 19.21
CA GLY A 430 12.26 -4.72 20.04
C GLY A 430 11.09 -5.49 20.66
N CYS A 431 9.84 -5.09 20.42
CA CYS A 431 8.68 -5.80 20.96
C CYS A 431 8.62 -7.26 20.49
N SER A 432 8.15 -8.14 21.36
CA SER A 432 8.17 -9.59 21.16
C SER A 432 6.78 -10.20 20.93
N SER A 433 5.73 -9.51 21.37
CA SER A 433 4.34 -9.94 21.24
C SER A 433 3.45 -8.84 20.67
N TYR A 434 2.24 -9.23 20.30
CA TYR A 434 1.27 -8.29 19.74
C TYR A 434 0.70 -7.35 20.81
N GLU A 435 0.48 -7.86 22.02
CA GLU A 435 0.01 -7.10 23.18
C GLU A 435 1.01 -6.00 23.55
N GLU A 436 2.31 -6.31 23.53
CA GLU A 436 3.38 -5.34 23.78
C GLU A 436 3.41 -4.25 22.69
N PHE A 437 3.33 -4.65 21.41
CA PHE A 437 3.25 -3.71 20.29
C PHE A 437 2.06 -2.76 20.42
N LEU A 438 0.91 -3.26 20.85
CA LEU A 438 -0.29 -2.44 21.01
C LEU A 438 -0.22 -1.51 22.21
N ASP A 439 0.38 -1.93 23.33
CA ASP A 439 0.61 -1.01 24.46
C ASP A 439 1.59 0.12 24.07
N LEU A 440 2.67 -0.21 23.36
CA LEU A 440 3.59 0.80 22.79
C LEU A 440 2.84 1.77 21.88
N SER A 441 2.05 1.25 20.94
CA SER A 441 1.24 2.05 20.01
C SER A 441 0.21 2.91 20.74
N ARG A 442 -0.31 2.45 21.89
CA ARG A 442 -1.30 3.18 22.68
C ARG A 442 -0.69 4.40 23.37
N ARG A 443 0.60 4.33 23.75
CA ARG A 443 1.35 5.38 24.44
C ARG A 443 2.05 6.36 23.48
N GLY A 444 2.17 6.01 22.21
CA GLY A 444 2.83 6.83 21.19
C GLY A 444 1.91 7.79 20.45
N ASP A 445 2.53 8.70 19.71
CA ASP A 445 1.89 9.63 18.79
C ASP A 445 2.42 9.43 17.37
N ASN A 446 1.56 8.97 16.46
CA ASN A 446 1.96 8.76 15.07
C ASN A 446 2.31 10.09 14.36
N LEU A 447 1.77 11.23 14.79
CA LEU A 447 2.05 12.53 14.17
C LEU A 447 3.49 13.00 14.41
N ALA A 448 4.21 12.43 15.37
CA ALA A 448 5.65 12.67 15.54
C ALA A 448 6.49 12.06 14.40
N VAL A 449 5.97 11.02 13.74
CA VAL A 449 6.68 10.20 12.74
C VAL A 449 6.14 10.42 11.34
N ASP A 450 4.82 10.56 11.22
CA ASP A 450 4.10 10.71 9.96
C ASP A 450 4.20 12.15 9.42
N LEU A 451 4.41 12.28 8.11
CA LEU A 451 4.32 13.55 7.40
C LEU A 451 2.85 13.83 7.08
N THR A 452 2.34 14.97 7.53
CA THR A 452 0.95 15.40 7.31
C THR A 452 0.82 16.34 6.12
N VAL A 453 -0.41 16.52 5.63
CA VAL A 453 -0.75 17.55 4.62
C VAL A 453 -0.40 18.94 5.17
N GLY A 454 -0.60 19.19 6.46
CA GLY A 454 -0.24 20.44 7.12
C GLY A 454 1.26 20.72 7.12
N ASP A 455 2.10 19.69 7.24
CA ASP A 455 3.55 19.84 7.15
C ASP A 455 4.01 20.33 5.74
N ILE A 456 3.21 20.03 4.71
CA ILE A 456 3.47 20.34 3.31
C ILE A 456 2.83 21.68 2.89
N TYR A 457 1.53 21.86 3.14
CA TYR A 457 0.73 23.00 2.66
C TYR A 457 0.38 24.04 3.74
N GLY A 458 0.73 23.78 5.01
CA GLY A 458 0.41 24.64 6.14
C GLY A 458 -0.96 24.33 6.77
N GLU A 459 -1.35 25.16 7.74
CA GLU A 459 -2.50 24.91 8.63
C GLU A 459 -3.86 24.76 7.92
N ARG A 460 -4.01 25.33 6.72
CA ARG A 460 -5.24 25.22 5.92
C ARG A 460 -5.38 23.87 5.21
N GLY A 461 -4.36 23.02 5.22
CA GLY A 461 -4.35 21.77 4.48
C GLY A 461 -4.40 22.01 2.97
N TYR A 462 -5.14 21.17 2.24
CA TYR A 462 -5.34 21.31 0.79
C TYR A 462 -6.84 21.38 0.44
N PRO A 463 -7.46 22.58 0.55
CA PRO A 463 -8.91 22.76 0.43
C PRO A 463 -9.50 22.35 -0.91
N LYS A 464 -8.78 22.59 -2.02
CA LYS A 464 -9.25 22.30 -3.39
C LYS A 464 -9.72 20.85 -3.59
N ILE A 465 -9.13 19.92 -2.84
CA ILE A 465 -9.47 18.49 -2.88
C ILE A 465 -9.94 17.96 -1.51
N GLY A 466 -10.30 18.86 -0.60
CA GLY A 466 -10.88 18.51 0.70
C GLY A 466 -9.95 17.71 1.63
N LEU A 467 -8.64 17.93 1.60
CA LEU A 467 -7.71 17.27 2.53
C LEU A 467 -7.38 18.18 3.73
N PRO A 468 -7.82 17.83 4.96
CA PRO A 468 -7.45 18.56 6.18
C PRO A 468 -5.94 18.53 6.44
N ALA A 469 -5.42 19.55 7.13
CA ALA A 469 -4.01 19.63 7.53
C ALA A 469 -3.54 18.44 8.37
N SER A 470 -4.41 17.85 9.20
CA SER A 470 -4.10 16.69 10.04
C SER A 470 -4.00 15.37 9.26
N THR A 471 -4.32 15.36 7.96
CA THR A 471 -4.31 14.14 7.15
C THR A 471 -2.88 13.67 6.94
N THR A 472 -2.61 12.37 7.16
CA THR A 472 -1.29 11.81 6.83
C THR A 472 -1.06 11.84 5.32
N ALA A 473 -0.03 12.56 4.88
CA ALA A 473 0.42 12.59 3.49
C ALA A 473 1.40 11.45 3.20
N ALA A 474 2.27 11.10 4.16
CA ALA A 474 3.15 9.94 4.07
C ALA A 474 3.46 9.38 5.46
N SER A 475 3.15 8.10 5.70
CA SER A 475 3.54 7.44 6.96
C SER A 475 5.06 7.42 7.08
N PHE A 476 5.65 7.57 8.28
CA PHE A 476 7.11 7.65 8.45
C PHE A 476 7.81 8.77 7.65
N GLY A 477 7.06 9.69 7.04
CA GLY A 477 7.60 10.67 6.12
C GLY A 477 8.56 11.68 6.78
N LYS A 478 8.41 11.98 8.08
CA LYS A 478 9.29 12.91 8.81
C LYS A 478 10.68 12.34 9.05
N VAL A 479 10.80 11.01 9.13
CA VAL A 479 12.06 10.27 9.31
C VAL A 479 13.07 10.59 8.20
N ASN A 480 12.58 10.91 7.00
CA ASN A 480 13.42 11.26 5.86
C ASN A 480 14.33 12.47 6.14
N SER A 481 13.83 13.46 6.89
CA SER A 481 14.56 14.68 7.25
C SER A 481 15.05 14.75 8.69
N GLY A 482 14.52 13.94 9.62
CA GLY A 482 14.90 13.97 11.05
C GLY A 482 16.12 13.12 11.40
N LYS A 483 16.62 13.27 12.64
CA LYS A 483 17.66 12.40 13.19
C LYS A 483 17.01 11.14 13.74
N LEU A 484 17.62 9.98 13.49
CA LEU A 484 17.03 8.70 13.91
C LEU A 484 16.88 8.56 15.42
N SER A 485 17.76 9.20 16.20
CA SER A 485 17.73 9.20 17.67
C SER A 485 16.55 9.98 18.27
N GLU A 486 15.81 10.76 17.46
CA GLU A 486 14.69 11.58 17.94
C GLU A 486 13.37 10.78 18.01
N TYR A 487 13.30 9.60 17.40
CA TYR A 487 12.07 8.80 17.32
C TYR A 487 12.00 7.76 18.44
N LYS A 488 10.92 7.80 19.22
CA LYS A 488 10.67 6.83 20.30
C LYS A 488 10.03 5.57 19.76
N ALA A 489 10.26 4.44 20.43
CA ALA A 489 9.66 3.16 20.07
C ALA A 489 8.12 3.22 20.06
N GLU A 490 7.53 3.95 21.00
CA GLU A 490 6.09 4.17 21.10
C GLU A 490 5.52 4.88 19.86
N ASP A 491 6.18 5.95 19.39
CA ASP A 491 5.73 6.74 18.24
C ASP A 491 5.86 5.93 16.93
N LEU A 492 6.95 5.15 16.81
CA LEU A 492 7.14 4.22 15.69
C LEU A 492 6.06 3.12 15.66
N ALA A 493 5.71 2.57 16.83
CA ALA A 493 4.63 1.59 16.95
C ALA A 493 3.28 2.19 16.56
N ALA A 494 2.97 3.40 17.05
CA ALA A 494 1.75 4.12 16.71
C ALA A 494 1.63 4.41 15.21
N ALA A 495 2.73 4.81 14.56
CA ALA A 495 2.79 5.04 13.11
C ALA A 495 2.63 3.75 12.30
N LEU A 496 3.24 2.64 12.72
CA LEU A 496 3.01 1.32 12.10
C LEU A 496 1.54 0.92 12.20
N LEU A 497 0.96 0.95 13.40
CA LEU A 497 -0.43 0.58 13.62
C LEU A 497 -1.35 1.45 12.75
N ASN A 498 -1.14 2.76 12.72
CA ASN A 498 -1.91 3.69 11.91
C ASN A 498 -1.84 3.35 10.41
N SER A 499 -0.62 3.21 9.90
CA SER A 499 -0.37 3.04 8.46
C SER A 499 -0.98 1.75 7.92
N PHE A 500 -0.77 0.63 8.61
CA PHE A 500 -1.25 -0.67 8.12
C PHE A 500 -2.76 -0.86 8.33
N THR A 501 -3.31 -0.31 9.41
CA THR A 501 -4.76 -0.34 9.64
C THR A 501 -5.51 0.41 8.54
N TYR A 502 -5.03 1.61 8.16
CA TYR A 502 -5.62 2.39 7.07
C TYR A 502 -5.50 1.66 5.73
N ASN A 503 -4.33 1.07 5.45
CA ASN A 503 -4.10 0.30 4.22
C ASN A 503 -5.04 -0.91 4.09
N ILE A 504 -5.18 -1.72 5.14
CA ILE A 504 -6.10 -2.87 5.15
C ILE A 504 -7.54 -2.42 4.91
N GLY A 505 -7.98 -1.35 5.60
CA GLY A 505 -9.31 -0.76 5.39
C GLY A 505 -9.50 -0.26 3.96
N GLN A 506 -8.51 0.40 3.38
CA GLN A 506 -8.56 0.94 2.02
C GLN A 506 -8.71 -0.17 0.97
N ILE A 507 -7.89 -1.22 1.07
CA ILE A 507 -7.97 -2.36 0.15
C ILE A 507 -9.31 -3.07 0.32
N ALA A 508 -9.75 -3.31 1.55
CA ALA A 508 -11.05 -3.93 1.82
C ALA A 508 -12.21 -3.13 1.22
N TYR A 509 -12.16 -1.79 1.30
CA TYR A 509 -13.13 -0.92 0.65
C TYR A 509 -13.15 -1.08 -0.87
N PHE A 510 -11.98 -1.04 -1.52
CA PHE A 510 -11.93 -1.18 -2.98
C PHE A 510 -12.40 -2.55 -3.45
N VAL A 511 -12.06 -3.63 -2.73
CA VAL A 511 -12.53 -4.98 -3.04
C VAL A 511 -14.03 -5.11 -2.84
N ALA A 512 -14.58 -4.58 -1.74
CA ALA A 512 -16.02 -4.59 -1.50
C ALA A 512 -16.77 -3.84 -2.61
N ASN A 513 -16.29 -2.67 -3.02
CA ASN A 513 -16.88 -1.91 -4.11
C ASN A 513 -16.78 -2.64 -5.46
N LEU A 514 -15.65 -3.29 -5.74
CA LEU A 514 -15.44 -4.03 -6.99
C LEU A 514 -16.42 -5.22 -7.10
N SER A 515 -16.72 -5.88 -5.98
CA SER A 515 -17.72 -6.95 -5.88
C SER A 515 -19.15 -6.44 -5.63
N GLY A 516 -19.39 -5.13 -5.52
CA GLY A 516 -20.72 -4.58 -5.21
C GLY A 516 -21.26 -4.93 -3.80
N LEU A 517 -20.39 -5.23 -2.85
CA LEU A 517 -20.72 -5.69 -1.50
C LEU A 517 -20.85 -4.51 -0.52
N LYS A 518 -21.96 -4.46 0.23
CA LYS A 518 -22.22 -3.44 1.25
C LYS A 518 -21.88 -3.85 2.69
N ARG A 519 -21.53 -5.11 2.90
CA ARG A 519 -21.22 -5.66 4.23
C ARG A 519 -19.82 -6.24 4.23
N ILE A 520 -19.00 -5.79 5.17
CA ILE A 520 -17.64 -6.30 5.38
C ILE A 520 -17.53 -6.86 6.78
N PHE A 521 -17.15 -8.13 6.87
CA PHE A 521 -16.86 -8.83 8.12
C PHE A 521 -15.35 -8.98 8.26
N PHE A 522 -14.79 -8.38 9.30
CA PHE A 522 -13.39 -8.51 9.67
C PHE A 522 -13.22 -9.64 10.69
N ARG A 523 -12.20 -10.46 10.49
CA ARG A 523 -11.70 -11.40 11.49
C ARG A 523 -10.18 -11.38 11.54
N GLY A 524 -9.63 -11.86 12.64
CA GLY A 524 -8.20 -12.11 12.82
C GLY A 524 -7.73 -11.60 14.17
N ALA A 525 -6.86 -12.37 14.84
CA ALA A 525 -6.32 -12.04 16.16
C ALA A 525 -5.60 -10.68 16.19
N TYR A 526 -5.16 -10.19 15.03
CA TYR A 526 -4.56 -8.86 14.90
C TYR A 526 -5.58 -7.71 15.07
N VAL A 527 -6.81 -7.85 14.59
CA VAL A 527 -7.79 -6.76 14.59
C VAL A 527 -8.85 -6.91 15.67
N CYS A 528 -9.35 -8.13 15.86
CA CYS A 528 -10.49 -8.37 16.73
C CYS A 528 -9.99 -8.51 18.17
N GLY A 529 -10.67 -7.85 19.12
CA GLY A 529 -10.20 -7.69 20.51
C GLY A 529 -9.45 -6.40 20.80
N HIS A 530 -9.17 -5.57 19.78
CA HIS A 530 -8.41 -4.32 19.94
C HIS A 530 -9.21 -3.09 19.49
N GLU A 531 -9.83 -2.43 20.45
CA GLU A 531 -10.77 -1.32 20.24
C GLU A 531 -10.23 -0.23 19.31
N LYS A 532 -8.97 0.21 19.53
CA LYS A 532 -8.33 1.24 18.69
C LYS A 532 -8.22 0.84 17.22
N THR A 533 -7.89 -0.42 16.94
CA THR A 533 -7.74 -0.92 15.56
C THR A 533 -9.11 -1.01 14.89
N MET A 534 -10.10 -1.57 15.60
CA MET A 534 -11.48 -1.68 15.12
C MET A 534 -12.08 -0.30 14.83
N ASP A 535 -11.93 0.65 15.75
CA ASP A 535 -12.40 2.02 15.61
C ASP A 535 -11.76 2.73 14.40
N LYS A 536 -10.44 2.59 14.20
CA LYS A 536 -9.75 3.16 13.03
C LYS A 536 -10.23 2.58 11.71
N ILE A 537 -10.43 1.26 11.62
CA ILE A 537 -10.98 0.61 10.42
C ILE A 537 -12.39 1.13 10.14
N SER A 538 -13.26 1.12 11.16
CA SER A 538 -14.65 1.59 11.03
C SER A 538 -14.74 3.05 10.60
N ARG A 539 -13.95 3.95 11.20
CA ARG A 539 -13.93 5.37 10.80
C ARG A 539 -13.45 5.56 9.36
N SER A 540 -12.40 4.84 8.96
CA SER A 540 -11.84 4.95 7.61
C SER A 540 -12.84 4.44 6.56
N LEU A 541 -13.46 3.29 6.82
CA LEU A 541 -14.48 2.71 5.93
C LEU A 541 -15.74 3.58 5.86
N LYS A 542 -16.20 4.13 6.99
CA LYS A 542 -17.32 5.07 7.01
C LYS A 542 -17.01 6.33 6.19
N TYR A 543 -15.79 6.86 6.29
CA TYR A 543 -15.36 8.01 5.50
C TYR A 543 -15.37 7.71 3.99
N TRP A 544 -14.72 6.63 3.55
CA TRP A 544 -14.63 6.31 2.12
C TRP A 544 -15.96 5.88 1.51
N SER A 545 -16.75 5.10 2.24
CA SER A 545 -18.06 4.62 1.77
C SER A 545 -19.18 5.64 1.95
N LYS A 546 -18.92 6.81 2.56
CA LYS A 546 -19.95 7.77 2.97
C LYS A 546 -21.06 7.13 3.82
N GLY A 547 -20.73 6.07 4.56
CA GLY A 547 -21.66 5.32 5.40
C GLY A 547 -22.44 4.20 4.69
N GLU A 548 -22.20 3.93 3.40
CA GLU A 548 -22.90 2.88 2.65
C GLU A 548 -22.42 1.47 2.99
N VAL A 549 -21.20 1.32 3.51
CA VAL A 549 -20.61 0.03 3.86
C VAL A 549 -20.73 -0.20 5.37
N GLN A 550 -21.40 -1.30 5.73
CA GLN A 550 -21.47 -1.79 7.10
C GLN A 550 -20.23 -2.60 7.46
N THR A 551 -19.58 -2.25 8.57
CA THR A 551 -18.41 -2.94 9.09
C THR A 551 -18.76 -3.74 10.32
N THR A 552 -18.46 -5.03 10.33
CA THR A 552 -18.70 -5.94 11.46
C THR A 552 -17.41 -6.66 11.83
N PHE A 553 -17.12 -6.81 13.12
CA PHE A 553 -15.98 -7.59 13.61
C PHE A 553 -16.50 -8.88 14.26
N LEU A 554 -15.96 -10.02 13.86
CA LEU A 554 -16.39 -11.32 14.37
C LEU A 554 -15.71 -11.62 15.71
N CYS A 555 -16.49 -12.09 16.69
CA CYS A 555 -15.98 -12.64 17.95
C CYS A 555 -15.38 -14.04 17.73
N HIS A 556 -14.51 -14.49 18.64
CA HIS A 556 -13.83 -15.80 18.57
C HIS A 556 -13.00 -15.99 17.28
N GLU A 557 -12.47 -14.90 16.77
CA GLU A 557 -11.77 -14.74 15.48
C GLU A 557 -10.58 -15.67 15.26
N GLY A 558 -9.94 -16.14 16.34
CA GLY A 558 -8.81 -17.08 16.31
C GLY A 558 -9.28 -18.51 16.05
N PHE A 559 -10.55 -18.80 16.34
CA PHE A 559 -11.09 -20.15 16.37
C PHE A 559 -12.03 -20.45 15.19
N LEU A 560 -12.40 -19.47 14.36
CA LEU A 560 -13.34 -19.66 13.25
C LEU A 560 -12.93 -20.79 12.27
N GLY A 561 -11.63 -20.97 12.03
CA GLY A 561 -11.13 -22.09 11.21
C GLY A 561 -11.36 -23.44 11.90
N THR A 562 -11.04 -23.52 13.19
CA THR A 562 -11.27 -24.70 14.03
C THR A 562 -12.76 -25.01 14.17
N LEU A 563 -13.59 -23.98 14.33
CA LEU A 563 -15.05 -24.08 14.36
C LEU A 563 -15.60 -24.64 13.06
N GLY A 564 -15.14 -24.13 11.90
CA GLY A 564 -15.52 -24.67 10.60
C GLY A 564 -15.09 -26.13 10.43
N ALA A 565 -13.89 -26.50 10.90
CA ALA A 565 -13.43 -27.88 10.89
C ALA A 565 -14.27 -28.77 11.82
N PHE A 566 -14.64 -28.28 13.01
CA PHE A 566 -15.51 -28.98 13.94
C PHE A 566 -16.92 -29.20 13.35
N TRP A 567 -17.52 -28.16 12.75
CA TRP A 567 -18.81 -28.30 12.07
C TRP A 567 -18.77 -29.20 10.84
N SER A 568 -17.60 -29.45 10.25
CA SER A 568 -17.50 -30.40 9.14
C SER A 568 -17.84 -31.84 9.56
N TYR A 569 -17.80 -32.17 10.86
CA TYR A 569 -18.25 -33.47 11.37
C TYR A 569 -19.75 -33.71 11.20
N GLU A 570 -20.59 -32.67 11.16
CA GLU A 570 -22.02 -32.82 10.83
C GLU A 570 -22.19 -33.34 9.40
N ASN A 571 -21.35 -32.89 8.45
CA ASN A 571 -21.33 -33.42 7.08
C ASN A 571 -20.81 -34.87 6.99
N MET A 572 -20.28 -35.43 8.09
CA MET A 572 -19.84 -36.83 8.19
C MET A 572 -20.87 -37.75 8.89
N GLY A 573 -22.07 -37.25 9.21
CA GLY A 573 -23.17 -38.06 9.76
C GLY A 573 -23.08 -38.37 11.25
N ILE A 574 -22.42 -37.51 12.04
CA ILE A 574 -22.32 -37.64 13.51
C ILE A 574 -23.40 -36.76 14.16
N ASP A 575 -24.68 -37.06 13.90
CA ASP A 575 -25.82 -36.23 14.35
C ASP A 575 -26.13 -36.37 15.87
N GLY A 576 -25.45 -37.29 16.57
CA GLY A 576 -25.85 -37.71 17.92
C GLY A 576 -25.10 -37.10 19.10
N LEU A 577 -24.03 -36.32 18.90
CA LEU A 577 -23.09 -35.99 19.98
C LEU A 577 -23.03 -34.52 20.41
N ALA A 578 -23.74 -33.61 19.73
CA ALA A 578 -23.64 -32.20 20.08
C ALA A 578 -25.02 -31.53 20.12
N SER A 579 -25.59 -31.43 21.32
CA SER A 579 -26.66 -30.46 21.55
C SER A 579 -26.08 -29.06 21.39
N HIS A 580 -26.85 -28.17 20.75
CA HIS A 580 -26.51 -26.75 20.57
C HIS A 580 -26.08 -26.06 21.88
N GLU A 581 -26.56 -26.55 23.04
CA GLU A 581 -26.24 -26.01 24.36
C GLU A 581 -24.83 -26.34 24.85
N VAL A 582 -24.34 -27.57 24.66
CA VAL A 582 -23.00 -27.97 25.11
C VAL A 582 -21.91 -27.26 24.31
N ILE A 583 -22.12 -27.08 23.00
CA ILE A 583 -21.22 -26.29 22.15
C ILE A 583 -21.20 -24.82 22.62
N ARG A 584 -22.36 -24.26 22.97
CA ARG A 584 -22.47 -22.87 23.43
C ARG A 584 -21.70 -22.63 24.73
N GLU A 585 -21.76 -23.55 25.68
CA GLU A 585 -20.99 -23.47 26.93
C GLU A 585 -19.48 -23.59 26.70
N VAL A 586 -19.03 -24.53 25.86
CA VAL A 586 -17.60 -24.73 25.58
C VAL A 586 -16.97 -23.53 24.88
N LEU A 587 -17.70 -22.92 23.92
CA LEU A 587 -17.19 -21.76 23.17
C LEU A 587 -17.20 -20.46 23.98
N LEU A 588 -18.12 -20.31 24.93
CA LEU A 588 -18.19 -19.15 25.82
C LEU A 588 -17.24 -19.25 27.03
N GLY A 589 -16.73 -20.45 27.36
CA GLY A 589 -15.87 -20.70 28.51
C GLY A 589 -14.35 -20.75 28.25
N ALA A 590 -13.90 -20.76 26.99
CA ALA A 590 -12.48 -20.93 26.67
C ALA A 590 -11.70 -19.59 26.74
N PRO A 591 -10.68 -19.44 27.61
CA PRO A 591 -9.89 -18.21 27.66
C PRO A 591 -8.96 -18.07 26.44
N TYR A 592 -8.81 -16.81 26.01
CA TYR A 592 -8.05 -16.38 24.83
C TYR A 592 -6.52 -16.62 24.90
N THR A 593 -5.96 -17.01 26.05
CA THR A 593 -4.50 -17.00 26.30
C THR A 593 -3.83 -18.37 26.31
N GLY A 594 -4.57 -19.46 26.04
CA GLY A 594 -3.99 -20.82 26.11
C GLY A 594 -3.58 -21.26 27.53
N GLN A 595 -3.89 -20.48 28.56
CA GLN A 595 -3.90 -20.93 29.94
C GLN A 595 -5.31 -21.39 30.29
N PHE A 596 -5.51 -22.69 30.45
CA PHE A 596 -6.71 -23.18 31.13
C PHE A 596 -6.73 -22.55 32.52
N PRO A 597 -7.85 -21.92 32.95
CA PRO A 597 -8.03 -21.64 34.35
C PRO A 597 -8.08 -23.02 35.01
N SER A 598 -7.21 -23.29 35.98
CA SER A 598 -7.53 -24.34 36.95
C SER A 598 -8.92 -24.00 37.46
N SER A 599 -9.91 -24.88 37.19
CA SER A 599 -11.31 -24.65 37.60
C SER A 599 -11.36 -24.09 39.01
N PRO A 600 -12.23 -23.11 39.29
CA PRO A 600 -12.44 -22.69 40.67
C PRO A 600 -12.97 -23.89 41.44
N LEU A 601 -12.15 -24.38 42.37
CA LEU A 601 -12.59 -25.31 43.40
C LEU A 601 -13.68 -24.58 44.20
N THR A 602 -14.93 -24.97 44.00
CA THR A 602 -16.01 -24.62 44.91
C THR A 602 -15.70 -25.21 46.29
N PRO A 603 -15.75 -24.42 47.37
CA PRO A 603 -15.45 -24.88 48.72
C PRO A 603 -16.69 -25.57 49.32
N GLU A 604 -17.17 -26.63 48.69
CA GLU A 604 -18.19 -27.52 49.26
C GLU A 604 -17.96 -28.94 48.78
N GLN A 605 -16.98 -29.62 49.40
CA GLN A 605 -17.00 -31.08 49.66
C GLN A 605 -15.73 -31.48 50.44
N GLU A 606 -15.59 -30.97 51.66
CA GLU A 606 -14.86 -31.69 52.71
C GLU A 606 -15.76 -32.84 53.21
N ASN A 607 -15.76 -33.96 52.49
CA ASN A 607 -15.81 -35.32 53.05
C ASN A 607 -16.02 -36.36 51.94
N GLY A 608 -14.99 -37.17 51.70
CA GLY A 608 -15.15 -38.53 51.16
C GLY A 608 -14.42 -38.82 49.86
N GLY A 609 -13.35 -39.62 49.96
CA GLY A 609 -12.97 -40.54 48.89
C GLY A 609 -11.81 -40.12 47.99
N SER A 610 -10.58 -40.19 48.50
CA SER A 610 -9.38 -40.34 47.70
C SER A 610 -9.40 -41.68 46.93
N THR A 611 -10.05 -41.72 45.76
CA THR A 611 -9.71 -42.68 44.69
C THR A 611 -8.93 -41.91 43.63
N THR A 612 -7.63 -41.80 43.89
CA THR A 612 -6.65 -40.99 43.18
C THR A 612 -6.47 -41.45 41.74
N ALA A 613 -6.08 -40.52 40.87
CA ALA A 613 -5.79 -40.72 39.45
C ALA A 613 -4.89 -41.94 39.13
N GLU A 614 -4.18 -42.49 40.10
CA GLU A 614 -3.43 -43.75 40.00
C GLU A 614 -4.33 -44.96 39.68
N ALA A 615 -5.54 -45.02 40.23
CA ALA A 615 -6.50 -46.08 39.94
C ALA A 615 -7.02 -45.99 38.48
N GLU A 616 -7.19 -44.77 37.98
CA GLU A 616 -7.56 -44.46 36.59
C GLU A 616 -6.43 -44.88 35.64
N VAL A 617 -5.18 -44.57 35.98
CA VAL A 617 -3.98 -44.94 35.22
C VAL A 617 -3.79 -46.46 35.19
N GLU A 618 -4.00 -47.16 36.30
CA GLU A 618 -3.91 -48.62 36.34
C GLU A 618 -5.04 -49.32 35.59
N ARG A 619 -6.22 -48.70 35.53
CA ARG A 619 -7.32 -49.18 34.66
C ARG A 619 -6.93 -49.02 33.19
N LEU A 620 -6.45 -47.86 32.79
CA LEU A 620 -6.01 -47.58 31.41
C LEU A 620 -4.81 -48.43 30.97
N ARG A 621 -3.93 -48.83 31.90
CA ARG A 621 -2.85 -49.79 31.62
C ARG A 621 -3.39 -51.19 31.35
N ARG A 622 -4.38 -51.64 32.13
CA ARG A 622 -5.05 -52.93 31.91
C ARG A 622 -5.80 -52.96 30.58
N ASP A 623 -6.52 -51.89 30.27
CA ASP A 623 -7.28 -51.80 29.01
C ASP A 623 -6.34 -51.78 27.78
N ASN A 624 -5.20 -51.09 27.87
CA ASN A 624 -4.17 -51.13 26.82
C ASN A 624 -3.53 -52.52 26.66
N ALA A 625 -3.33 -53.26 27.76
CA ALA A 625 -2.79 -54.62 27.68
C ALA A 625 -3.77 -55.56 26.96
N VAL A 626 -5.07 -55.44 27.25
CA VAL A 626 -6.13 -56.21 26.56
C VAL A 626 -6.17 -55.89 25.06
N LEU A 627 -6.15 -54.60 24.71
CA LEU A 627 -6.14 -54.17 23.30
C LEU A 627 -4.90 -54.66 22.55
N LYS A 628 -3.74 -54.68 23.21
CA LYS A 628 -2.49 -55.18 22.61
C LYS A 628 -2.56 -56.69 22.36
N SER A 629 -3.09 -57.47 23.30
CA SER A 629 -3.31 -58.90 23.10
C SER A 629 -4.33 -59.19 21.99
N GLU A 630 -5.37 -58.38 21.85
CA GLU A 630 -6.35 -58.52 20.78
C GLU A 630 -5.76 -58.17 19.41
N LEU A 631 -4.89 -57.16 19.34
CA LEU A 631 -4.16 -56.82 18.13
C LEU A 631 -3.23 -57.96 17.69
N GLU A 632 -2.51 -58.59 18.63
CA GLU A 632 -1.65 -59.75 18.35
C GLU A 632 -2.47 -60.99 17.92
N ARG A 633 -3.70 -61.16 18.45
CA ARG A 633 -4.63 -62.21 18.02
C ARG A 633 -5.08 -61.98 16.57
N LEU A 634 -5.52 -60.76 16.26
CA LEU A 634 -5.96 -60.38 14.91
C LEU A 634 -4.83 -60.48 13.88
N GLN A 635 -3.59 -60.12 14.25
CA GLN A 635 -2.44 -60.28 13.37
C GLN A 635 -2.15 -61.76 13.04
N ARG A 636 -2.32 -62.67 14.02
CA ARG A 636 -2.19 -64.12 13.79
C ARG A 636 -3.30 -64.66 12.90
N GLU A 637 -4.56 -64.29 13.15
CA GLU A 637 -5.69 -64.68 12.29
C GLU A 637 -5.48 -64.19 10.85
N ASN A 638 -4.98 -62.96 10.68
CA ASN A 638 -4.74 -62.40 9.36
C ASN A 638 -3.57 -63.11 8.63
N ALA A 639 -2.53 -63.53 9.37
CA ALA A 639 -1.45 -64.34 8.83
C ALA A 639 -1.93 -65.75 8.41
N GLU A 640 -2.79 -66.39 9.20
CA GLU A 640 -3.40 -67.68 8.85
C GLU A 640 -4.34 -67.58 7.65
N LEU A 641 -5.14 -66.52 7.56
CA LEU A 641 -6.00 -66.26 6.41
C LEU A 641 -5.18 -66.06 5.14
N LYS A 642 -4.08 -65.30 5.21
CA LYS A 642 -3.15 -65.15 4.08
C LYS A 642 -2.51 -66.48 3.68
N ALA A 643 -2.11 -67.31 4.63
CA ALA A 643 -1.55 -68.63 4.33
C ALA A 643 -2.59 -69.58 3.69
N LYS A 644 -3.86 -69.50 4.10
CA LYS A 644 -4.97 -70.24 3.46
C LYS A 644 -5.28 -69.73 2.06
N LEU A 645 -5.17 -68.42 1.82
CA LEU A 645 -5.34 -67.82 0.50
C LEU A 645 -4.26 -68.32 -0.48
N VAL A 646 -3.00 -68.33 -0.06
CA VAL A 646 -1.88 -68.82 -0.88
C VAL A 646 -2.03 -70.30 -1.22
N LYS A 647 -2.48 -71.14 -0.27
CA LYS A 647 -2.76 -72.57 -0.54
C LYS A 647 -3.98 -72.78 -1.45
N SER A 648 -4.95 -71.87 -1.43
CA SER A 648 -6.12 -71.91 -2.32
C SER A 648 -5.75 -71.54 -3.75
N ASP A 649 -4.83 -70.59 -3.94
CA ASP A 649 -4.32 -70.22 -5.26
C ASP A 649 -3.42 -71.32 -5.86
N GLU A 650 -2.61 -72.00 -5.03
CA GLU A 650 -1.81 -73.15 -5.48
C GLU A 650 -2.67 -74.37 -5.88
N ALA A 651 -3.83 -74.57 -5.23
CA ALA A 651 -4.79 -75.63 -5.58
C ALA A 651 -5.65 -75.31 -6.82
N ALA A 652 -5.71 -74.05 -7.24
CA ALA A 652 -6.39 -73.63 -8.48
C ALA A 652 -5.46 -73.64 -9.71
N THR A 653 -4.15 -73.90 -9.52
CA THR A 653 -3.14 -73.90 -10.59
C THR A 653 -2.54 -75.29 -10.87
N LEU A 654 -3.12 -76.36 -10.29
CA LEU A 654 -2.90 -77.77 -10.62
C LEU A 654 -4.19 -78.33 -11.23
#